data_AF-A0A7S4FGK7-F1
#
_entry.id   AF-A0A7S4FGK7-F1
#
_cell.length_a   1.000
_cell.length_b   1.000
_cell.length_c   1.000
_cell.angle_alpha   90.00
_cell.angle_beta   90.00
_cell.angle_gamma   90.00
#
_symmetry.space_group_name_H-M   'P 1'
#
loop_
_entity.id
_entity.type
_entity.pdbx_description
1 polymer ?
#
loop_
_entity_poly.entity_id
_entity_poly.type
_entity_poly.pdbx_seq_one_letter_code
_entity_poly.pdbx_strand_id
1 'polypeptide(L)'
;IFFRILAMTTTTLAALESYVLALDDAGRRSIREDLVEGSEAWYELSILEALEAGKAADKDTEELLSLYRLFSPGENADRLEFRRIFLAASAAPNGSSEQRQALKDIGENILRLRFNYPQISGRGPRALGGRGGGRTQEPSNSELPPQALPSTTDILERLYRGDPEVLNKGLPESCFQELDLCRLTDDRRLATFLASHRPQLPLLAGNPSLLTAVRGLVMRYKSQCGGVDWAPKEVLDLLTLEQLESLLEMEPSLRHDYSMVECLISRKFWDVLSTEAQNLMTRQQRRDSVLKVVAFIDTSCQPQHSHDVATSESMRLESSRSFDSEVGSVDYYSPDHGRKTTGSLQVRFLYEALHLGVQVALFDKELLLRYLREAPQHARLFSLPGFLCEDDCERQLCLAYTQQSAVRAHIQHFILEDDFVESVKPLLDESCRQTLRSLRDERALLTGRPLGHTDADSAWLQRMTGQARVELLPHNPSEFLPEEGVKLSVRLKNVPRLTVRIYEINAENYYVSNQKRFTSDINLEGVGASLEHEFTYGQPPVIEHDEDLEFPDLAGRCGLFVLDLVGSALRARAVIRKGTLSLIHKPSPAGHVAYVLGPDRGVVRRGARLYLGGRWYAGDEAAGGRIIVPYGKREEALDVVIAGLGTAQFSQFRRQAEAYELKACFCLLPESVIMGKKAKLLVCPRLLCCGRRCDPRLLRKAEVTVTMRTGDEGIPVVRSFPGLDLTDPEVSVEFLVPPRLRSLEAAFTAEVVNHTRGAAEPMAASRTWSVDDHADTDHLHELYLAHAADGYELRVLGKDGEAQEGVPCHVSLEGRLSVDAPPLTTDRTGAVRLGALPHVRSLRASACGVSRSWELLPAQGRLGISLPGQVDALEGEDVRLPCPYLYTKLEPHLVSLTELCGPDDQWLSRGWPEALSLEEASAGAGACGVLVLRGLRHGHYRLLFAGASGEPLRTVAVHIHKGRRWQGEGYVLRHDAILENRERPSALTITSTAVQPGAVTVGVAGVGAGTRLHVFGFHFLPPKLPELVSQLQDVNREAHAHVTFPFQQWQNLYQSGLSLGTESSYVLRRRKAESQVGNMMQKPHLLLQPREVRETVFAAEEMTCAAYADAQCMSYGAPMMQACMSSARCRSVSAMPEPCLEYRPTGDINSFQDFLDSEPFVALNLVPTAEGEVRVEADLSEFTSLLVVAADDRGVAHA
;
A
#
# COMPACT_ATOMS: atom_id res chain seq x y z
N ILE A 1 -18.32 -14.09 19.03
CA ILE A 1 -19.10 -13.51 17.91
C ILE A 1 -18.18 -12.70 16.99
N PHE A 2 -17.38 -11.78 17.51
CA PHE A 2 -16.37 -11.04 16.71
C PHE A 2 -15.32 -11.95 16.02
N PHE A 3 -14.81 -12.98 16.72
CA PHE A 3 -13.94 -14.02 16.12
C PHE A 3 -14.67 -15.07 15.26
N ARG A 4 -16.01 -14.99 15.10
CA ARG A 4 -16.79 -15.88 14.21
C ARG A 4 -16.91 -15.33 12.78
N ILE A 5 -16.64 -14.04 12.57
CA ILE A 5 -16.91 -13.33 11.31
C ILE A 5 -15.76 -13.50 10.30
N LEU A 6 -14.57 -13.93 10.74
CA LEU A 6 -13.34 -13.88 9.93
C LEU A 6 -13.07 -15.12 9.03
N ALA A 7 -13.94 -16.13 9.00
CA ALA A 7 -13.63 -17.39 8.30
C ALA A 7 -14.84 -18.12 7.68
N MET A 8 -15.80 -17.40 7.06
CA MET A 8 -16.97 -18.04 6.40
C MET A 8 -17.20 -17.53 4.97
N THR A 9 -17.82 -18.34 4.12
CA THR A 9 -18.26 -17.91 2.78
C THR A 9 -19.46 -16.95 2.91
N THR A 10 -19.68 -16.09 1.90
CA THR A 10 -20.69 -15.03 1.93
C THR A 10 -22.11 -15.54 2.16
N THR A 11 -22.43 -16.75 1.71
CA THR A 11 -23.73 -17.41 1.87
C THR A 11 -23.95 -17.95 3.29
N THR A 12 -22.93 -18.53 3.93
CA THR A 12 -23.01 -18.96 5.34
C THR A 12 -23.14 -17.77 6.27
N LEU A 13 -22.42 -16.68 6.02
CA LEU A 13 -22.44 -15.50 6.90
C LEU A 13 -23.82 -14.81 6.92
N ALA A 14 -24.46 -14.66 5.76
CA ALA A 14 -25.80 -14.05 5.65
C ALA A 14 -26.90 -14.91 6.32
N ALA A 15 -26.82 -16.24 6.18
CA ALA A 15 -27.72 -17.16 6.85
C ALA A 15 -27.54 -17.14 8.37
N LEU A 16 -26.29 -17.10 8.85
CA LEU A 16 -25.97 -17.04 10.29
C LEU A 16 -26.34 -15.69 10.90
N GLU A 17 -26.17 -14.59 10.16
CA GLU A 17 -26.60 -13.26 10.59
C GLU A 17 -28.12 -13.20 10.71
N SER A 18 -28.85 -13.68 9.69
CA SER A 18 -30.31 -13.79 9.73
C SER A 18 -30.78 -14.67 10.90
N TYR A 19 -30.10 -15.80 11.12
CA TYR A 19 -30.38 -16.75 12.19
C TYR A 19 -30.15 -16.15 13.59
N VAL A 20 -29.07 -15.37 13.77
CA VAL A 20 -28.76 -14.68 15.03
C VAL A 20 -29.72 -13.51 15.29
N LEU A 21 -30.14 -12.80 14.23
CA LEU A 21 -31.09 -11.69 14.31
C LEU A 21 -32.55 -12.13 14.49
N ALA A 22 -32.88 -13.40 14.21
CA ALA A 22 -34.20 -13.95 14.48
C ALA A 22 -34.49 -13.94 16.00
N LEU A 23 -35.53 -13.20 16.37
CA LEU A 23 -35.91 -12.91 17.77
C LEU A 23 -36.65 -14.07 18.46
N ASP A 24 -37.12 -15.07 17.69
CA ASP A 24 -37.83 -16.25 18.19
C ASP A 24 -37.39 -17.56 17.52
N ASP A 25 -37.69 -18.68 18.17
CA ASP A 25 -37.32 -20.03 17.69
C ASP A 25 -38.04 -20.41 16.37
N ALA A 26 -39.17 -19.76 16.08
CA ALA A 26 -39.91 -19.96 14.82
C ALA A 26 -39.18 -19.33 13.62
N GLY A 27 -38.66 -18.11 13.77
CA GLY A 27 -37.85 -17.45 12.75
C GLY A 27 -36.54 -18.18 12.48
N ARG A 28 -35.90 -18.72 13.53
CA ARG A 28 -34.68 -19.54 13.42
C ARG A 28 -34.91 -20.83 12.62
N ARG A 29 -36.02 -21.54 12.87
CA ARG A 29 -36.40 -22.73 12.10
C ARG A 29 -36.71 -22.41 10.64
N SER A 30 -37.44 -21.33 10.36
CA SER A 30 -37.75 -20.90 8.98
C SER A 30 -36.47 -20.70 8.17
N ILE A 31 -35.49 -20.00 8.74
CA ILE A 31 -34.20 -19.72 8.08
C ILE A 31 -33.43 -21.02 7.80
N ARG A 32 -33.52 -22.01 8.68
CA ARG A 32 -32.90 -23.33 8.48
C ARG A 32 -33.63 -24.16 7.41
N GLU A 33 -34.95 -24.10 7.35
CA GLU A 33 -35.76 -24.78 6.32
C GLU A 33 -35.54 -24.18 4.93
N ASP A 34 -35.19 -22.89 4.86
CA ASP A 34 -34.80 -22.20 3.62
C ASP A 34 -33.37 -22.57 3.15
N LEU A 35 -32.54 -23.19 4.00
CA LEU A 35 -31.22 -23.69 3.63
C LEU A 35 -31.32 -25.06 2.95
N VAL A 36 -30.48 -25.28 1.94
CA VAL A 36 -30.38 -26.59 1.27
C VAL A 36 -29.94 -27.64 2.28
N GLU A 37 -30.80 -28.63 2.52
CA GLU A 37 -30.53 -29.78 3.39
C GLU A 37 -29.26 -30.51 2.91
N GLY A 38 -28.30 -30.69 3.82
CA GLY A 38 -26.98 -31.24 3.50
C GLY A 38 -25.89 -30.22 3.15
N SER A 39 -26.20 -28.93 3.08
CA SER A 39 -25.18 -27.87 2.96
C SER A 39 -24.41 -27.63 4.27
N GLU A 40 -23.21 -27.08 4.19
CA GLU A 40 -22.36 -26.78 5.35
C GLU A 40 -23.09 -25.87 6.38
N ALA A 41 -23.76 -24.82 5.90
CA ALA A 41 -24.56 -23.90 6.73
C ALA A 41 -25.71 -24.62 7.46
N TRP A 42 -26.36 -25.56 6.77
CA TRP A 42 -27.48 -26.32 7.33
C TRP A 42 -27.00 -27.25 8.45
N TYR A 43 -25.88 -27.95 8.26
CA TYR A 43 -25.30 -28.81 9.29
C TYR A 43 -24.82 -28.00 10.50
N GLU A 44 -24.10 -26.89 10.29
CA GLU A 44 -23.57 -26.07 11.39
C GLU A 44 -24.69 -25.47 12.24
N LEU A 45 -25.73 -24.90 11.62
CA LEU A 45 -26.88 -24.35 12.35
C LEU A 45 -27.71 -25.44 13.04
N SER A 46 -27.89 -26.61 12.41
CA SER A 46 -28.59 -27.74 13.02
C SER A 46 -27.88 -28.28 14.26
N ILE A 47 -26.54 -28.37 14.21
CA ILE A 47 -25.73 -28.77 15.35
C ILE A 47 -25.81 -27.70 16.45
N LEU A 48 -25.71 -26.41 16.11
CA LEU A 48 -25.80 -25.32 17.08
C LEU A 48 -27.17 -25.27 17.77
N GLU A 49 -28.28 -25.48 17.05
CA GLU A 49 -29.62 -25.60 17.64
C GLU A 49 -29.70 -26.76 18.63
N ALA A 50 -29.21 -27.94 18.24
CA ALA A 50 -29.22 -29.10 19.12
C ALA A 50 -28.40 -28.85 20.40
N LEU A 51 -27.26 -28.16 20.27
CA LEU A 51 -26.42 -27.77 21.41
C LEU A 51 -27.10 -26.73 22.30
N GLU A 52 -27.76 -25.72 21.74
CA GLU A 52 -28.50 -24.69 22.49
C GLU A 52 -29.74 -25.27 23.19
N ALA A 53 -30.38 -26.28 22.60
CA ALA A 53 -31.47 -27.04 23.22
C ALA A 53 -31.00 -28.01 24.32
N GLY A 54 -29.70 -28.02 24.66
CA GLY A 54 -29.14 -28.88 25.71
C GLY A 54 -28.95 -30.34 25.29
N LYS A 55 -29.08 -30.67 24.01
CA LYS A 55 -28.96 -32.05 23.46
C LYS A 55 -27.52 -32.44 23.10
N ALA A 56 -26.55 -31.92 23.85
CA ALA A 56 -25.12 -32.14 23.57
C ALA A 56 -24.70 -33.61 23.71
N ALA A 57 -25.38 -34.39 24.55
CA ALA A 57 -25.14 -35.83 24.73
C ALA A 57 -26.06 -36.71 23.87
N ASP A 58 -26.90 -36.12 23.01
CA ASP A 58 -27.87 -36.85 22.20
C ASP A 58 -27.19 -37.49 20.98
N LYS A 59 -27.64 -38.69 20.61
CA LYS A 59 -26.98 -39.51 19.58
C LYS A 59 -27.13 -38.90 18.19
N ASP A 60 -28.25 -38.22 17.95
CA ASP A 60 -28.54 -37.52 16.68
C ASP A 60 -27.58 -36.34 16.45
N THR A 61 -27.19 -35.63 17.53
CA THR A 61 -26.22 -34.53 17.46
C THR A 61 -24.82 -35.06 17.13
N GLU A 62 -24.48 -36.26 17.60
CA GLU A 62 -23.21 -36.94 17.31
C GLU A 62 -23.16 -37.46 15.86
N GLU A 63 -24.27 -38.02 15.36
CA GLU A 63 -24.42 -38.41 13.96
C GLU A 63 -24.33 -37.18 13.02
N LEU A 64 -25.02 -36.08 13.33
CA LEU A 64 -24.90 -34.84 12.56
C LEU A 64 -23.46 -34.29 12.51
N LEU A 65 -22.73 -34.33 13.63
CA LEU A 65 -21.37 -33.83 13.72
C LEU A 65 -20.35 -34.73 13.00
N SER A 66 -20.57 -36.05 13.03
CA SER A 66 -19.77 -37.00 12.24
C SER A 66 -20.01 -36.86 10.73
N LEU A 67 -21.25 -36.61 10.29
CA LEU A 67 -21.56 -36.30 8.89
C LEU A 67 -20.95 -34.96 8.46
N TYR A 68 -21.02 -33.94 9.32
CA TYR A 68 -20.39 -32.64 9.08
C TYR A 68 -18.87 -32.75 8.90
N ARG A 69 -18.21 -33.60 9.69
CA ARG A 69 -16.76 -33.86 9.59
C ARG A 69 -16.32 -34.47 8.26
N LEU A 70 -17.20 -35.23 7.59
CA LEU A 70 -16.93 -35.76 6.26
C LEU A 70 -16.93 -34.64 5.20
N PHE A 71 -17.68 -33.57 5.45
CA PHE A 71 -17.83 -32.42 4.55
C PHE A 71 -16.80 -31.31 4.81
N SER A 72 -16.50 -30.98 6.06
CA SER A 72 -15.55 -29.93 6.46
C SER A 72 -14.57 -30.42 7.55
N PRO A 73 -13.57 -31.24 7.20
CA PRO A 73 -12.54 -31.67 8.14
C PRO A 73 -11.61 -30.50 8.51
N GLY A 74 -11.47 -30.21 9.81
CA GLY A 74 -10.60 -29.14 10.32
C GLY A 74 -11.19 -28.36 11.49
N GLU A 75 -10.64 -27.16 11.73
CA GLU A 75 -10.91 -26.36 12.95
C GLU A 75 -12.40 -26.14 13.25
N ASN A 76 -13.26 -25.99 12.24
CA ASN A 76 -14.68 -25.72 12.45
C ASN A 76 -15.44 -26.92 13.05
N ALA A 77 -15.16 -28.14 12.58
CA ALA A 77 -15.78 -29.34 13.12
C ALA A 77 -15.27 -29.66 14.53
N ASP A 78 -13.97 -29.45 14.78
CA ASP A 78 -13.36 -29.65 16.10
C ASP A 78 -13.86 -28.61 17.11
N ARG A 79 -14.19 -27.38 16.67
CA ARG A 79 -14.84 -26.37 17.52
C ARG A 79 -16.27 -26.75 17.92
N LEU A 80 -17.06 -27.29 16.99
CA LEU A 80 -18.40 -27.79 17.29
C LEU A 80 -18.34 -29.00 18.23
N GLU A 81 -17.38 -29.91 18.02
CA GLU A 81 -17.16 -31.03 18.91
C GLU A 81 -16.71 -30.57 20.31
N PHE A 82 -15.76 -29.64 20.39
CA PHE A 82 -15.34 -29.06 21.67
C PHE A 82 -16.54 -28.47 22.42
N ARG A 83 -17.39 -27.70 21.73
CA ARG A 83 -18.57 -27.09 22.34
C ARG A 83 -19.57 -28.16 22.80
N ARG A 84 -19.74 -29.24 22.05
CA ARG A 84 -20.55 -30.40 22.44
C ARG A 84 -20.01 -31.05 23.71
N ILE A 85 -18.74 -31.44 23.73
CA ILE A 85 -18.10 -32.10 24.88
C ILE A 85 -18.11 -31.18 26.10
N PHE A 86 -17.85 -29.89 25.92
CA PHE A 86 -17.88 -28.89 26.99
C PHE A 86 -19.28 -28.71 27.57
N LEU A 87 -20.31 -28.59 26.72
CA LEU A 87 -21.70 -28.47 27.20
C LEU A 87 -22.18 -29.74 27.89
N ALA A 88 -21.83 -30.92 27.37
CA ALA A 88 -22.09 -32.21 28.02
C ALA A 88 -21.40 -32.30 29.40
N ALA A 89 -20.14 -31.86 29.51
CA ALA A 89 -19.41 -31.79 30.78
C ALA A 89 -20.03 -30.79 31.77
N SER A 90 -20.57 -29.67 31.27
CA SER A 90 -21.22 -28.64 32.08
C SER A 90 -22.61 -29.03 32.59
N ALA A 91 -23.32 -29.86 31.82
CA ALA A 91 -24.64 -30.39 32.20
C ALA A 91 -24.55 -31.59 33.15
N ALA A 92 -23.41 -32.29 33.19
CA ALA A 92 -23.17 -33.42 34.08
C ALA A 92 -22.99 -32.97 35.56
N PRO A 93 -23.52 -33.71 36.55
CA PRO A 93 -23.36 -33.37 37.96
C PRO A 93 -21.89 -33.31 38.39
N ASN A 94 -21.53 -32.28 39.18
CA ASN A 94 -20.16 -32.06 39.61
C ASN A 94 -19.54 -33.29 40.29
N GLY A 95 -18.47 -33.83 39.70
CA GLY A 95 -17.71 -34.98 40.19
C GLY A 95 -18.16 -36.35 39.64
N SER A 96 -19.14 -36.41 38.74
CA SER A 96 -19.60 -37.67 38.11
C SER A 96 -18.54 -38.30 37.21
N SER A 97 -18.65 -39.61 36.94
CA SER A 97 -17.72 -40.28 36.02
C SER A 97 -17.83 -39.75 34.60
N GLU A 98 -19.03 -39.30 34.19
CA GLU A 98 -19.29 -38.67 32.89
C GLU A 98 -18.59 -37.31 32.78
N GLN A 99 -18.64 -36.48 33.82
CA GLN A 99 -17.91 -35.20 33.83
C GLN A 99 -16.39 -35.43 33.80
N ARG A 100 -15.89 -36.44 34.54
CA ARG A 100 -14.46 -36.79 34.51
C ARG A 100 -14.02 -37.34 33.16
N GLN A 101 -14.85 -38.13 32.50
CA GLN A 101 -14.57 -38.67 31.17
C GLN A 101 -14.58 -37.55 30.12
N ALA A 102 -15.59 -36.67 30.11
CA ALA A 102 -15.65 -35.54 29.19
C ALA A 102 -14.48 -34.54 29.40
N LEU A 103 -14.08 -34.28 30.65
CA LEU A 103 -12.88 -33.47 30.95
C LEU A 103 -11.58 -34.16 30.51
N LYS A 104 -11.54 -35.49 30.56
CA LYS A 104 -10.41 -36.28 30.08
C LYS A 104 -10.34 -36.27 28.55
N ASP A 105 -11.48 -36.37 27.86
CA ASP A 105 -11.57 -36.28 26.40
C ASP A 105 -11.18 -34.88 25.90
N ILE A 106 -11.55 -33.80 26.62
CA ILE A 106 -11.04 -32.43 26.36
C ILE A 106 -9.51 -32.38 26.51
N GLY A 107 -8.97 -33.04 27.54
CA GLY A 107 -7.54 -33.06 27.82
C GLY A 107 -6.71 -33.89 26.84
N GLU A 108 -7.22 -35.03 26.39
CA GLU A 108 -6.50 -35.96 25.50
C GLU A 108 -6.64 -35.59 24.02
N ASN A 109 -7.79 -35.08 23.58
CA ASN A 109 -8.05 -34.81 22.16
C ASN A 109 -7.87 -33.34 21.75
N ILE A 110 -8.02 -32.36 22.66
CA ILE A 110 -8.15 -30.93 22.27
C ILE A 110 -7.02 -30.05 22.83
N LEU A 111 -6.47 -30.33 24.02
CA LEU A 111 -5.32 -29.58 24.57
C LEU A 111 -3.97 -29.86 23.87
N ARG A 112 -3.95 -30.74 22.86
CA ARG A 112 -2.79 -30.92 21.96
C ARG A 112 -2.80 -29.98 20.75
N LEU A 113 -3.88 -29.24 20.51
CA LEU A 113 -3.95 -28.17 19.50
C LEU A 113 -3.32 -26.90 20.08
N ARG A 114 -2.30 -26.34 19.40
CA ARG A 114 -1.46 -25.25 19.94
C ARG A 114 -2.25 -23.96 20.21
N PHE A 115 -2.57 -23.74 21.48
CA PHE A 115 -2.91 -22.43 22.02
C PHE A 115 -1.68 -21.80 22.69
N ASN A 116 -0.81 -21.14 21.93
CA ASN A 116 0.22 -20.29 22.49
C ASN A 116 -0.34 -18.88 22.77
N TYR A 117 -0.87 -18.69 23.98
CA TYR A 117 -1.01 -17.34 24.54
C TYR A 117 0.24 -17.01 25.35
N PRO A 118 0.81 -15.79 25.26
CA PRO A 118 1.84 -15.33 26.18
C PRO A 118 1.22 -15.29 27.58
N GLN A 119 1.76 -16.10 28.50
CA GLN A 119 1.31 -16.06 29.89
C GLN A 119 1.58 -14.68 30.49
N ILE A 120 0.53 -14.10 31.07
CA ILE A 120 0.64 -12.95 31.97
C ILE A 120 1.43 -13.43 33.19
N SER A 121 2.65 -12.93 33.35
CA SER A 121 3.47 -13.13 34.54
C SER A 121 2.78 -12.49 35.76
N GLY A 122 2.29 -13.30 36.71
CA GLY A 122 1.85 -12.76 37.99
C GLY A 122 1.10 -13.71 38.92
N ARG A 123 1.82 -14.20 39.95
CA ARG A 123 1.33 -14.66 41.28
C ARG A 123 0.41 -15.89 41.32
N GLY A 124 1.00 -17.06 41.57
CA GLY A 124 0.28 -18.20 42.14
C GLY A 124 -0.04 -18.00 43.63
N PRO A 125 -1.25 -18.37 44.11
CA PRO A 125 -1.48 -18.64 45.52
C PRO A 125 -1.04 -20.07 45.86
N ARG A 126 -0.24 -20.18 46.91
CA ARG A 126 0.22 -21.43 47.52
C ARG A 126 -0.93 -22.24 48.16
N ALA A 127 -0.70 -23.56 48.15
CA ALA A 127 -0.71 -24.49 49.30
C ALA A 127 -1.80 -25.56 49.30
N LEU A 128 -1.33 -26.81 49.34
CA LEU A 128 -1.66 -27.94 50.24
C LEU A 128 -1.15 -29.21 49.51
N GLY A 129 -0.15 -29.98 49.93
CA GLY A 129 0.59 -30.15 51.18
C GLY A 129 0.98 -31.64 51.22
N GLY A 130 2.26 -31.99 51.42
CA GLY A 130 2.64 -33.41 51.31
C GLY A 130 4.10 -33.83 51.49
N ARG A 131 4.73 -33.38 52.58
CA ARG A 131 5.82 -34.04 53.37
C ARG A 131 7.18 -34.36 52.72
N GLY A 132 8.23 -33.84 53.38
CA GLY A 132 9.47 -34.60 53.61
C GLY A 132 10.71 -33.76 53.96
N GLY A 133 10.89 -33.46 55.26
CA GLY A 133 12.16 -33.17 56.00
C GLY A 133 13.20 -32.20 55.38
N GLY A 134 13.61 -31.10 55.99
CA GLY A 134 13.89 -30.88 57.41
C GLY A 134 15.38 -30.60 57.61
N ARG A 135 15.78 -29.33 57.67
CA ARG A 135 16.68 -28.77 58.70
C ARG A 135 16.94 -27.28 58.44
N THR A 136 16.78 -26.55 59.52
CA THR A 136 17.06 -25.13 59.78
C THR A 136 18.52 -24.74 59.55
N GLN A 137 18.75 -23.59 58.91
CA GLN A 137 19.67 -22.55 59.39
C GLN A 137 19.40 -21.21 58.66
N GLU A 138 19.31 -20.15 59.46
CA GLU A 138 19.20 -18.73 59.06
C GLU A 138 20.52 -18.18 58.48
N PRO A 139 20.49 -17.00 57.83
CA PRO A 139 21.40 -16.65 56.73
C PRO A 139 22.67 -15.92 57.20
N SER A 140 23.75 -16.08 56.43
CA SER A 140 24.84 -15.12 56.39
C SER A 140 24.81 -14.36 55.06
N ASN A 141 24.83 -13.03 55.18
CA ASN A 141 25.04 -12.09 54.09
C ASN A 141 26.23 -12.47 53.21
N SER A 142 26.02 -12.46 51.89
CA SER A 142 27.05 -12.04 50.96
C SER A 142 26.40 -11.22 49.85
N GLU A 143 26.81 -9.96 49.81
CA GLU A 143 26.52 -8.96 48.78
C GLU A 143 26.78 -9.55 47.39
N LEU A 144 25.78 -9.45 46.51
CA LEU A 144 25.98 -9.59 45.08
C LEU A 144 25.93 -8.18 44.45
N PRO A 145 26.90 -7.81 43.61
CA PRO A 145 26.95 -6.51 42.98
C PRO A 145 25.79 -6.32 41.97
N PRO A 146 25.44 -5.06 41.63
CA PRO A 146 24.36 -4.77 40.69
C PRO A 146 24.68 -5.41 39.33
N GLN A 147 23.78 -6.28 38.84
CA GLN A 147 23.95 -6.92 37.54
C GLN A 147 23.84 -5.85 36.45
N ALA A 148 24.95 -5.57 35.76
CA ALA A 148 24.98 -4.74 34.57
C ALA A 148 23.99 -5.29 33.52
N LEU A 149 23.27 -4.40 32.84
CA LEU A 149 22.46 -4.78 31.69
C LEU A 149 23.38 -5.37 30.61
N PRO A 150 22.92 -6.42 29.90
CA PRO A 150 23.73 -7.12 28.91
C PRO A 150 24.15 -6.15 27.79
N SER A 151 25.45 -6.07 27.51
CA SER A 151 26.00 -5.38 26.34
C SER A 151 25.41 -5.91 25.02
N THR A 152 25.58 -5.22 23.88
CA THR A 152 25.20 -5.77 22.56
C THR A 152 25.81 -7.15 22.34
N THR A 153 27.05 -7.32 22.78
CA THR A 153 27.76 -8.59 22.84
C THR A 153 27.06 -9.61 23.73
N ASP A 154 26.55 -9.24 24.91
CA ASP A 154 25.81 -10.15 25.80
C ASP A 154 24.42 -10.50 25.26
N ILE A 155 23.71 -9.58 24.62
CA ILE A 155 22.40 -9.85 23.98
C ILE A 155 22.60 -10.79 22.80
N LEU A 156 23.61 -10.53 21.96
CA LEU A 156 23.99 -11.41 20.85
C LEU A 156 24.50 -12.76 21.37
N GLU A 157 25.29 -12.82 22.44
CA GLU A 157 25.73 -14.07 23.05
C GLU A 157 24.56 -14.84 23.69
N ARG A 158 23.56 -14.17 24.28
CA ARG A 158 22.31 -14.79 24.72
C ARG A 158 21.50 -15.33 23.54
N LEU A 159 21.43 -14.58 22.45
CA LEU A 159 20.81 -15.02 21.19
C LEU A 159 21.55 -16.27 20.63
N TYR A 160 22.88 -16.24 20.53
CA TYR A 160 23.69 -17.37 20.07
C TYR A 160 23.58 -18.59 21.00
N ARG A 161 23.38 -18.38 22.31
CA ARG A 161 23.11 -19.45 23.28
C ARG A 161 21.69 -20.02 23.19
N GLY A 162 20.78 -19.35 22.48
CA GLY A 162 19.42 -19.83 22.24
C GLY A 162 18.41 -19.41 23.30
N ASP A 163 18.59 -18.24 23.90
CA ASP A 163 17.66 -17.70 24.89
C ASP A 163 16.28 -17.45 24.24
N PRO A 164 15.21 -18.15 24.66
CA PRO A 164 13.87 -18.04 24.06
C PRO A 164 13.26 -16.65 24.19
N GLU A 165 13.68 -15.86 25.19
CA GLU A 165 13.20 -14.49 25.34
C GLU A 165 13.76 -13.57 24.26
N VAL A 166 15.01 -13.77 23.85
CA VAL A 166 15.70 -12.95 22.84
C VAL A 166 15.40 -13.43 21.42
N LEU A 167 15.15 -14.73 21.23
CA LEU A 167 14.76 -15.32 19.95
C LEU A 167 13.34 -14.93 19.49
N ASN A 168 12.44 -14.65 20.45
CA ASN A 168 11.02 -14.38 20.18
C ASN A 168 10.59 -12.93 20.42
N LYS A 169 11.42 -12.10 21.06
CA LYS A 169 11.18 -10.65 21.23
C LYS A 169 12.10 -9.88 20.29
N GLY A 170 11.60 -8.80 19.71
CA GLY A 170 12.35 -7.97 18.78
C GLY A 170 13.73 -7.57 19.31
N LEU A 171 14.77 -7.83 18.52
CA LEU A 171 16.12 -7.36 18.82
C LEU A 171 16.19 -5.83 18.71
N PRO A 172 17.03 -5.17 19.53
CA PRO A 172 17.41 -3.78 19.29
C PRO A 172 18.05 -3.65 17.90
N GLU A 173 17.71 -2.60 17.14
CA GLU A 173 18.19 -2.40 15.76
C GLU A 173 19.73 -2.42 15.66
N SER A 174 20.41 -1.94 16.72
CA SER A 174 21.87 -1.97 16.83
C SER A 174 22.48 -3.37 16.79
N CYS A 175 21.73 -4.41 17.16
CA CYS A 175 22.22 -5.79 17.14
C CYS A 175 22.29 -6.34 15.71
N PHE A 176 21.46 -5.86 14.76
CA PHE A 176 21.37 -6.44 13.42
C PHE A 176 22.61 -6.18 12.55
N GLN A 177 23.40 -5.15 12.85
CA GLN A 177 24.66 -4.86 12.15
C GLN A 177 25.85 -5.68 12.68
N GLU A 178 25.88 -5.97 13.99
CA GLU A 178 26.90 -6.81 14.65
C GLU A 178 26.51 -8.29 14.72
N LEU A 179 25.29 -8.62 14.28
CA LEU A 179 24.77 -9.98 14.23
C LEU A 179 25.57 -10.80 13.22
N ASP A 180 26.29 -11.79 13.73
CA ASP A 180 26.84 -12.85 12.93
C ASP A 180 25.81 -13.98 12.85
N LEU A 181 25.01 -13.96 11.78
CA LEU A 181 23.99 -14.96 11.54
C LEU A 181 24.60 -16.37 11.41
N CYS A 182 25.90 -16.50 11.11
CA CYS A 182 26.59 -17.79 11.09
C CYS A 182 26.78 -18.39 12.49
N ARG A 183 26.74 -17.57 13.56
CA ARG A 183 26.85 -18.03 14.96
C ARG A 183 25.52 -18.54 15.54
N LEU A 184 24.41 -18.35 14.83
CA LEU A 184 23.16 -19.07 15.09
C LEU A 184 23.28 -20.50 14.55
N THR A 185 24.17 -21.29 15.17
CA THR A 185 24.68 -22.58 14.67
C THR A 185 23.65 -23.72 14.62
N ASP A 186 22.43 -23.48 15.10
CA ASP A 186 21.34 -24.46 15.17
C ASP A 186 20.15 -24.00 14.28
N ASP A 187 19.73 -24.85 13.35
CA ASP A 187 18.87 -24.47 12.20
C ASP A 187 17.49 -23.98 12.63
N ARG A 188 16.98 -24.56 13.72
CA ARG A 188 15.73 -24.11 14.33
C ARG A 188 15.84 -22.68 14.84
N ARG A 189 17.00 -22.26 15.34
CA ARG A 189 17.18 -20.90 15.89
C ARG A 189 17.24 -19.86 14.79
N LEU A 190 17.97 -20.13 13.70
CA LEU A 190 18.00 -19.21 12.56
C LEU A 190 16.62 -19.11 11.89
N ALA A 191 15.93 -20.24 11.69
CA ALA A 191 14.57 -20.24 11.13
C ALA A 191 13.55 -19.55 12.06
N THR A 192 13.58 -19.82 13.37
CA THR A 192 12.74 -19.13 14.36
C THR A 192 13.08 -17.64 14.44
N PHE A 193 14.36 -17.27 14.34
CA PHE A 193 14.77 -15.88 14.32
C PHE A 193 14.19 -15.13 13.12
N LEU A 194 14.31 -15.69 11.91
CA LEU A 194 13.79 -15.10 10.69
C LEU A 194 12.25 -15.01 10.70
N ALA A 195 11.57 -16.03 11.22
CA ALA A 195 10.10 -16.04 11.33
C ALA A 195 9.57 -15.03 12.37
N SER A 196 10.20 -14.95 13.55
CA SER A 196 9.77 -14.07 14.64
C SER A 196 10.09 -12.59 14.39
N HIS A 197 11.05 -12.28 13.51
CA HIS A 197 11.50 -10.92 13.23
C HIS A 197 11.08 -10.41 11.85
N ARG A 198 10.08 -11.03 11.21
CA ARG A 198 9.59 -10.71 9.85
C ARG A 198 9.46 -9.21 9.52
N PRO A 199 8.91 -8.34 10.40
CA PRO A 199 8.79 -6.91 10.14
C PRO A 199 10.13 -6.15 10.14
N GLN A 200 11.15 -6.70 10.80
CA GLN A 200 12.47 -6.11 11.02
C GLN A 200 13.54 -6.69 10.09
N LEU A 201 13.19 -7.68 9.25
CA LEU A 201 14.12 -8.29 8.29
C LEU A 201 14.76 -7.31 7.29
N PRO A 202 14.10 -6.21 6.85
CA PRO A 202 14.79 -5.20 6.04
C PRO A 202 16.03 -4.60 6.69
N LEU A 203 16.16 -4.65 8.02
CA LEU A 203 17.34 -4.19 8.77
C LEU A 203 18.59 -5.07 8.55
N LEU A 204 18.42 -6.29 8.01
CA LEU A 204 19.52 -7.17 7.64
C LEU A 204 20.14 -6.80 6.28
N ALA A 205 19.51 -5.90 5.51
CA ALA A 205 20.03 -5.45 4.23
C ALA A 205 21.41 -4.76 4.42
N GLY A 206 22.48 -5.42 3.98
CA GLY A 206 23.86 -4.96 4.14
C GLY A 206 24.70 -5.71 5.19
N ASN A 207 24.12 -6.67 5.93
CA ASN A 207 24.89 -7.50 6.86
C ASN A 207 25.81 -8.48 6.09
N PRO A 208 27.12 -8.52 6.36
CA PRO A 208 28.07 -9.35 5.62
C PRO A 208 27.89 -10.87 5.86
N SER A 209 27.31 -11.25 7.00
CA SER A 209 27.03 -12.65 7.35
C SER A 209 25.71 -13.16 6.75
N LEU A 210 24.81 -12.27 6.30
CA LEU A 210 23.48 -12.63 5.78
C LEU A 210 23.57 -13.62 4.63
N LEU A 211 24.37 -13.31 3.62
CA LEU A 211 24.50 -14.13 2.42
C LEU A 211 25.09 -15.52 2.75
N THR A 212 26.05 -15.57 3.68
CA THR A 212 26.69 -16.80 4.14
C THR A 212 25.74 -17.65 5.01
N ALA A 213 24.96 -17.01 5.88
CA ALA A 213 23.99 -17.69 6.73
C ALA A 213 22.77 -18.19 5.95
N VAL A 214 22.27 -17.40 4.99
CA VAL A 214 21.22 -17.82 4.05
C VAL A 214 21.70 -19.01 3.22
N ARG A 215 22.94 -18.98 2.71
CA ARG A 215 23.55 -20.13 2.04
C ARG A 215 23.59 -21.36 2.94
N GLY A 216 24.05 -21.23 4.18
CA GLY A 216 24.10 -22.33 5.14
C GLY A 216 22.73 -22.95 5.44
N LEU A 217 21.71 -22.10 5.59
CA LEU A 217 20.32 -22.50 5.80
C LEU A 217 19.77 -23.24 4.58
N VAL A 218 19.94 -22.68 3.38
CA VAL A 218 19.50 -23.28 2.12
C VAL A 218 20.17 -24.65 1.90
N MET A 219 21.47 -24.79 2.16
CA MET A 219 22.18 -26.07 2.00
C MET A 219 21.72 -27.15 2.96
N ARG A 220 21.34 -26.79 4.20
CA ARG A 220 20.81 -27.78 5.15
C ARG A 220 19.37 -28.17 4.88
N TYR A 221 18.51 -27.25 4.43
CA TYR A 221 17.17 -27.61 3.98
C TYR A 221 17.21 -28.61 2.82
N LYS A 222 18.11 -28.41 1.84
CA LYS A 222 18.37 -29.41 0.78
C LYS A 222 18.76 -30.79 1.34
N SER A 223 19.58 -30.81 2.41
CA SER A 223 20.03 -32.06 3.04
C SER A 223 18.96 -32.76 3.88
N GLN A 224 18.02 -32.03 4.48
CA GLN A 224 16.96 -32.58 5.33
C GLN A 224 15.72 -33.03 4.53
N CYS A 225 15.43 -32.38 3.41
CA CYS A 225 14.26 -32.65 2.56
C CYS A 225 14.52 -33.67 1.44
N GLY A 226 15.55 -34.53 1.57
CA GLY A 226 15.78 -35.62 0.64
C GLY A 226 16.17 -35.20 -0.79
N GLY A 227 16.86 -34.07 -0.96
CA GLY A 227 17.36 -33.63 -2.26
C GLY A 227 16.37 -32.86 -3.13
N VAL A 228 15.26 -32.38 -2.57
CA VAL A 228 14.39 -31.41 -3.25
C VAL A 228 14.98 -30.00 -3.07
N ASP A 229 15.30 -29.33 -4.17
CA ASP A 229 15.79 -27.95 -4.20
C ASP A 229 14.68 -26.99 -3.72
N TRP A 230 14.65 -26.73 -2.41
CA TRP A 230 13.68 -25.81 -1.78
C TRP A 230 14.37 -24.82 -0.84
N ALA A 231 14.47 -23.56 -1.28
CA ALA A 231 14.83 -22.39 -0.50
C ALA A 231 13.55 -21.67 -0.06
N PRO A 232 13.42 -21.25 1.21
CA PRO A 232 12.23 -20.54 1.68
C PRO A 232 12.11 -19.18 0.98
N LYS A 233 10.99 -18.95 0.30
CA LYS A 233 10.73 -17.72 -0.48
C LYS A 233 10.85 -16.48 0.39
N GLU A 234 10.39 -16.55 1.64
CA GLU A 234 10.45 -15.48 2.62
C GLU A 234 11.88 -15.04 2.94
N VAL A 235 12.87 -15.93 2.79
CA VAL A 235 14.29 -15.63 3.03
C VAL A 235 14.94 -15.06 1.78
N LEU A 236 14.57 -15.57 0.61
CA LEU A 236 15.02 -15.04 -0.68
C LEU A 236 14.44 -13.64 -0.94
N ASP A 237 13.26 -13.35 -0.42
CA ASP A 237 12.62 -12.05 -0.52
C ASP A 237 13.36 -10.91 0.19
N LEU A 238 14.30 -11.27 1.06
CA LEU A 238 15.15 -10.33 1.81
C LEU A 238 16.40 -9.91 1.04
N LEU A 239 16.75 -10.64 -0.02
CA LEU A 239 17.98 -10.43 -0.77
C LEU A 239 17.74 -9.46 -1.93
N THR A 240 18.64 -8.49 -2.09
CA THR A 240 18.71 -7.65 -3.30
C THR A 240 19.01 -8.50 -4.55
N LEU A 241 18.79 -7.96 -5.75
CA LEU A 241 19.11 -8.68 -6.99
C LEU A 241 20.59 -9.09 -7.05
N GLU A 242 21.51 -8.19 -6.67
CA GLU A 242 22.95 -8.47 -6.62
C GLU A 242 23.31 -9.58 -5.62
N GLN A 243 22.63 -9.64 -4.48
CA GLN A 243 22.80 -10.69 -3.47
C GLN A 243 22.23 -12.03 -3.94
N LEU A 244 21.10 -12.04 -4.65
CA LEU A 244 20.58 -13.25 -5.28
C LEU A 244 21.55 -13.76 -6.35
N GLU A 245 22.07 -12.89 -7.21
CA GLU A 245 23.07 -13.28 -8.22
C GLU A 245 24.34 -13.82 -7.56
N SER A 246 24.83 -13.18 -6.49
CA SER A 246 25.97 -13.66 -5.70
C SER A 246 25.69 -15.00 -5.01
N LEU A 247 24.47 -15.21 -4.48
CA LEU A 247 24.05 -16.50 -3.90
C LEU A 247 24.06 -17.61 -4.96
N LEU A 248 23.60 -17.30 -6.17
CA LEU A 248 23.58 -18.21 -7.32
C LEU A 248 25.00 -18.55 -7.82
N GLU A 249 25.95 -17.62 -7.71
CA GLU A 249 27.36 -17.86 -8.04
C GLU A 249 28.03 -18.79 -7.02
N MET A 250 27.77 -18.58 -5.73
CA MET A 250 28.35 -19.42 -4.68
C MET A 250 27.72 -20.81 -4.61
N GLU A 251 26.43 -20.93 -4.95
CA GLU A 251 25.70 -22.18 -4.93
C GLU A 251 24.90 -22.37 -6.24
N PRO A 252 25.55 -22.86 -7.31
CA PRO A 252 24.93 -23.00 -8.62
C PRO A 252 23.72 -23.95 -8.64
N SER A 253 23.60 -24.84 -7.66
CA SER A 253 22.46 -25.75 -7.51
C SER A 253 21.13 -25.03 -7.24
N LEU A 254 21.15 -23.74 -6.87
CA LEU A 254 19.93 -22.94 -6.70
C LEU A 254 19.33 -22.43 -8.01
N ARG A 255 20.02 -22.63 -9.15
CA ARG A 255 19.46 -22.34 -10.49
C ARG A 255 18.23 -23.17 -10.82
N HIS A 256 18.01 -24.25 -10.08
CA HIS A 256 16.90 -25.19 -10.26
C HIS A 256 15.82 -25.05 -9.18
N ASP A 257 16.04 -24.16 -8.20
CA ASP A 257 15.13 -23.90 -7.09
C ASP A 257 13.99 -22.97 -7.51
N TYR A 258 12.74 -23.38 -7.24
CA TYR A 258 11.54 -22.64 -7.65
C TYR A 258 11.52 -21.22 -7.09
N SER A 259 11.74 -21.08 -5.77
CA SER A 259 11.66 -19.80 -5.07
C SER A 259 12.78 -18.86 -5.51
N MET A 260 13.98 -19.39 -5.75
CA MET A 260 15.14 -18.62 -6.21
C MET A 260 14.93 -18.03 -7.60
N VAL A 261 14.51 -18.86 -8.56
CA VAL A 261 14.30 -18.43 -9.94
C VAL A 261 13.10 -17.49 -10.03
N GLU A 262 12.04 -17.74 -9.25
CA GLU A 262 10.89 -16.82 -9.15
C GLU A 262 11.33 -15.44 -8.66
N CYS A 263 12.12 -15.37 -7.57
CA CYS A 263 12.62 -14.09 -7.04
C CYS A 263 13.55 -13.38 -8.03
N LEU A 264 14.46 -14.11 -8.68
CA LEU A 264 15.37 -13.56 -9.68
C LEU A 264 14.63 -12.96 -10.88
N ILE A 265 13.66 -13.69 -11.46
CA ILE A 265 12.93 -13.22 -12.64
C ILE A 265 12.01 -12.05 -12.26
N SER A 266 11.29 -12.17 -11.13
CA SER A 266 10.37 -11.13 -10.67
C SER A 266 11.11 -9.82 -10.40
N ARG A 267 12.36 -9.86 -9.92
CA ARG A 267 13.19 -8.65 -9.70
C ARG A 267 13.88 -8.16 -10.98
N LYS A 268 14.47 -9.06 -11.77
CA LYS A 268 15.26 -8.71 -12.96
C LYS A 268 14.42 -8.23 -14.14
N PHE A 269 13.16 -8.66 -14.22
CA PHE A 269 12.26 -8.38 -15.34
C PHE A 269 10.95 -7.71 -14.89
N TRP A 270 10.90 -7.11 -13.69
CA TRP A 270 9.72 -6.38 -13.22
C TRP A 270 9.28 -5.30 -14.21
N ASP A 271 10.23 -4.52 -14.70
CA ASP A 271 10.04 -3.46 -15.71
C ASP A 271 9.54 -3.97 -17.07
N VAL A 272 9.45 -5.29 -17.27
CA VAL A 272 8.95 -5.93 -18.49
C VAL A 272 7.62 -6.63 -18.22
N LEU A 273 7.47 -7.22 -17.03
CA LEU A 273 6.31 -8.03 -16.66
C LEU A 273 5.16 -7.20 -16.06
N SER A 274 5.42 -5.98 -15.58
CA SER A 274 4.37 -5.12 -15.04
C SER A 274 3.49 -4.52 -16.14
N THR A 275 2.17 -4.47 -15.90
CA THR A 275 1.18 -3.91 -16.84
C THR A 275 1.50 -2.46 -17.19
N GLU A 276 1.96 -1.66 -16.21
CA GLU A 276 2.33 -0.26 -16.40
C GLU A 276 3.50 -0.09 -17.37
N ALA A 277 4.54 -0.92 -17.24
CA ALA A 277 5.69 -0.85 -18.13
C ALA A 277 5.38 -1.38 -19.54
N GLN A 278 4.51 -2.39 -19.66
CA GLN A 278 4.05 -2.89 -20.96
C GLN A 278 3.27 -1.85 -21.76
N ASN A 279 2.45 -1.04 -21.08
CA ASN A 279 1.69 0.05 -21.70
C ASN A 279 2.61 1.16 -22.26
N LEU A 280 3.79 1.35 -21.68
CA LEU A 280 4.82 2.29 -22.13
C LEU A 280 5.65 1.78 -23.32
N MET A 281 5.64 0.48 -23.60
CA MET A 281 6.48 -0.13 -24.63
C MET A 281 5.78 -0.21 -25.98
N THR A 282 6.50 0.18 -27.03
CA THR A 282 6.14 -0.13 -28.42
C THR A 282 6.13 -1.64 -28.65
N ARG A 283 5.42 -2.11 -29.68
CA ARG A 283 5.40 -3.54 -30.06
C ARG A 283 6.80 -4.14 -30.24
N GLN A 284 7.73 -3.37 -30.79
CA GLN A 284 9.12 -3.79 -30.97
C GLN A 284 9.87 -3.88 -29.64
N GLN A 285 9.69 -2.93 -28.74
CA GLN A 285 10.28 -2.99 -27.39
C GLN A 285 9.72 -4.16 -26.58
N ARG A 286 8.41 -4.44 -26.65
CA ARG A 286 7.82 -5.63 -26.01
C ARG A 286 8.43 -6.92 -26.57
N ARG A 287 8.57 -7.00 -27.90
CA ARG A 287 9.21 -8.12 -28.58
C ARG A 287 10.65 -8.33 -28.09
N ASP A 288 11.46 -7.27 -28.06
CA ASP A 288 12.86 -7.35 -27.64
C ASP A 288 12.98 -7.74 -26.15
N SER A 289 12.05 -7.27 -25.31
CA SER A 289 12.00 -7.63 -23.89
C SER A 289 11.58 -9.07 -23.66
N VAL A 290 10.60 -9.60 -24.41
CA VAL A 290 10.22 -11.02 -24.37
C VAL A 290 11.40 -11.90 -24.78
N LEU A 291 12.12 -11.53 -25.84
CA LEU A 291 13.33 -12.26 -26.26
C LEU A 291 14.43 -12.27 -25.20
N LYS A 292 14.59 -11.19 -24.42
CA LYS A 292 15.53 -11.15 -23.29
C LYS A 292 15.12 -12.08 -22.15
N VAL A 293 13.82 -12.12 -21.82
CA VAL A 293 13.29 -13.05 -20.80
C VAL A 293 13.49 -14.50 -21.23
N VAL A 294 13.18 -14.82 -22.50
CA VAL A 294 13.38 -16.16 -23.09
C VAL A 294 14.87 -16.54 -23.06
N ALA A 295 15.75 -15.66 -23.54
CA ALA A 295 17.20 -15.91 -23.51
C ALA A 295 17.73 -16.11 -22.08
N PHE A 296 17.20 -15.39 -21.10
CA PHE A 296 17.57 -15.60 -19.69
C PHE A 296 17.12 -16.97 -19.18
N ILE A 297 15.89 -17.40 -19.48
CA ILE A 297 15.39 -18.74 -19.16
C ILE A 297 16.23 -19.82 -19.84
N ASP A 298 16.69 -19.58 -21.08
CA ASP A 298 17.58 -20.49 -21.82
C ASP A 298 18.94 -20.67 -21.13
N THR A 299 19.52 -19.58 -20.61
CA THR A 299 20.81 -19.63 -19.93
C THR A 299 20.75 -20.09 -18.47
N SER A 300 19.64 -19.84 -17.77
CA SER A 300 19.55 -19.99 -16.32
C SER A 300 18.86 -21.28 -15.87
N CYS A 301 18.03 -21.91 -16.72
CA CYS A 301 17.17 -23.06 -16.34
C CYS A 301 17.47 -24.34 -17.15
N GLN A 302 18.72 -24.64 -17.50
CA GLN A 302 19.03 -25.92 -18.16
C GLN A 302 18.97 -27.09 -17.16
N PRO A 303 18.19 -28.15 -17.42
CA PRO A 303 18.21 -29.35 -16.59
C PRO A 303 19.53 -30.12 -16.78
N GLN A 304 20.23 -30.44 -15.69
CA GLN A 304 21.22 -31.52 -15.75
C GLN A 304 20.46 -32.85 -15.85
N HIS A 305 20.83 -33.67 -16.84
CA HIS A 305 20.31 -35.02 -17.03
C HIS A 305 20.51 -35.87 -15.77
N SER A 306 19.47 -36.04 -14.94
CA SER A 306 19.38 -37.14 -13.98
C SER A 306 18.56 -38.26 -14.61
N HIS A 307 19.14 -38.97 -15.57
CA HIS A 307 18.76 -40.34 -15.85
C HIS A 307 19.35 -41.20 -14.72
N ASP A 308 18.64 -41.35 -13.60
CA ASP A 308 18.90 -42.48 -12.72
C ASP A 308 17.61 -43.07 -12.16
N VAL A 309 17.58 -44.38 -12.28
CA VAL A 309 16.49 -45.30 -12.02
C VAL A 309 16.25 -45.37 -10.51
N ALA A 310 15.09 -44.94 -10.03
CA ALA A 310 14.58 -45.31 -8.72
C ALA A 310 13.44 -46.33 -8.90
N THR A 311 13.79 -47.61 -8.77
CA THR A 311 12.89 -48.76 -8.74
C THR A 311 12.00 -48.74 -7.49
N SER A 312 10.82 -49.36 -7.60
CA SER A 312 9.70 -49.40 -6.65
C SER A 312 9.95 -50.10 -5.30
N GLU A 313 11.21 -50.33 -4.89
CA GLU A 313 11.53 -51.08 -3.66
C GLU A 313 11.98 -50.20 -2.48
N SER A 314 12.31 -48.92 -2.68
CA SER A 314 12.73 -48.02 -1.61
C SER A 314 11.58 -47.44 -0.77
N MET A 315 10.32 -47.66 -1.16
CA MET A 315 9.13 -47.03 -0.55
C MET A 315 8.47 -47.85 0.58
N ARG A 316 9.06 -48.96 1.05
CA ARG A 316 8.42 -49.86 2.03
C ARG A 316 9.01 -49.90 3.43
N LEU A 317 10.04 -49.11 3.74
CA LEU A 317 10.70 -49.14 5.05
C LEU A 317 11.02 -47.72 5.52
N GLU A 318 10.00 -46.95 5.90
CA GLU A 318 10.13 -45.82 6.86
C GLU A 318 8.75 -45.29 7.31
N SER A 319 7.84 -46.20 7.66
CA SER A 319 6.62 -45.85 8.41
C SER A 319 6.87 -46.03 9.91
N SER A 320 7.60 -45.12 10.55
CA SER A 320 7.52 -44.86 12.00
C SER A 320 8.55 -43.81 12.44
N ARG A 321 8.15 -42.54 12.41
CA ARG A 321 8.57 -41.44 13.31
C ARG A 321 7.92 -40.15 12.82
N SER A 322 6.68 -39.91 13.25
CA SER A 322 6.04 -38.61 13.09
C SER A 322 6.68 -37.62 14.06
N PHE A 323 7.37 -36.62 13.52
CA PHE A 323 7.77 -35.43 14.26
C PHE A 323 6.82 -34.30 13.85
N ASP A 324 5.96 -33.90 14.78
CA ASP A 324 5.12 -32.72 14.67
C ASP A 324 5.99 -31.46 14.65
N SER A 325 5.82 -30.61 13.64
CA SER A 325 6.06 -29.18 13.80
C SER A 325 5.24 -28.36 12.81
N GLU A 326 4.26 -27.64 13.34
CA GLU A 326 3.61 -26.51 12.68
C GLU A 326 4.64 -25.49 12.18
N VAL A 327 4.52 -25.21 10.89
CA VAL A 327 4.78 -23.91 10.28
C VAL A 327 3.64 -23.74 9.28
N GLY A 328 2.69 -22.86 9.58
CA GLY A 328 1.63 -22.50 8.65
C GLY A 328 2.21 -21.67 7.50
N SER A 329 2.66 -22.34 6.45
CA SER A 329 2.77 -21.79 5.11
C SER A 329 1.55 -22.25 4.33
N VAL A 330 0.96 -21.35 3.55
CA VAL A 330 -0.14 -21.62 2.62
C VAL A 330 0.13 -22.91 1.84
N ASP A 331 -0.60 -23.97 2.18
CA ASP A 331 -0.52 -25.27 1.51
C ASP A 331 -1.01 -25.15 0.06
N TYR A 332 -0.05 -25.07 -0.85
CA TYR A 332 -0.24 -25.41 -2.26
C TYR A 332 0.24 -26.84 -2.56
N TYR A 333 0.13 -27.79 -1.62
CA TYR A 333 0.42 -29.20 -1.90
C TYR A 333 -0.42 -30.13 -1.01
N SER A 334 -1.36 -30.88 -1.63
CA SER A 334 -1.97 -32.05 -1.00
C SER A 334 -0.98 -33.23 -1.10
N PRO A 335 -0.59 -33.89 0.02
CA PRO A 335 0.40 -34.97 -0.02
C PRO A 335 -0.12 -36.33 -0.52
N ASP A 336 -1.42 -36.50 -0.76
CA ASP A 336 -2.02 -37.86 -0.84
C ASP A 336 -2.33 -38.40 -2.23
N HIS A 337 -2.01 -37.69 -3.31
CA HIS A 337 -2.21 -38.23 -4.66
C HIS A 337 -0.92 -38.20 -5.48
N GLY A 338 -0.37 -39.40 -5.72
CA GLY A 338 0.72 -39.67 -6.67
C GLY A 338 0.35 -39.41 -8.13
N ARG A 339 -0.09 -38.18 -8.44
CA ARG A 339 -0.20 -37.61 -9.79
C ARG A 339 0.51 -36.28 -9.77
N LYS A 340 1.67 -36.22 -10.43
CA LYS A 340 2.34 -34.97 -10.85
C LYS A 340 1.30 -34.05 -11.48
N THR A 341 0.76 -33.13 -10.71
CA THR A 341 -0.18 -32.12 -11.17
C THR A 341 0.45 -30.78 -10.86
N THR A 342 0.60 -29.96 -11.93
CA THR A 342 1.05 -28.55 -11.96
C THR A 342 2.46 -28.33 -11.40
N GLY A 343 3.55 -28.17 -12.16
CA GLY A 343 3.79 -27.43 -13.40
C GLY A 343 5.02 -26.55 -13.09
N SER A 344 6.21 -26.90 -13.58
CA SER A 344 7.45 -26.21 -13.18
C SER A 344 7.37 -24.71 -13.50
N LEU A 345 8.05 -23.87 -12.73
CA LEU A 345 8.16 -22.42 -12.97
C LEU A 345 8.52 -22.10 -14.44
N GLN A 346 9.40 -22.93 -15.01
CA GLN A 346 9.78 -22.91 -16.42
C GLN A 346 8.57 -23.08 -17.35
N VAL A 347 7.65 -24.01 -17.06
CA VAL A 347 6.40 -24.18 -17.83
C VAL A 347 5.52 -22.93 -17.76
N ARG A 348 5.42 -22.30 -16.58
CA ARG A 348 4.62 -21.07 -16.42
C ARG A 348 5.23 -19.89 -17.19
N PHE A 349 6.54 -19.70 -17.12
CA PHE A 349 7.20 -18.64 -17.89
C PHE A 349 7.21 -18.89 -19.40
N LEU A 350 7.42 -20.13 -19.83
CA LEU A 350 7.28 -20.51 -21.23
C LEU A 350 5.86 -20.23 -21.74
N TYR A 351 4.85 -20.46 -20.89
CA TYR A 351 3.47 -20.11 -21.22
C TYR A 351 3.26 -18.60 -21.36
N GLU A 352 3.70 -17.77 -20.39
CA GLU A 352 3.55 -16.31 -20.48
C GLU A 352 4.25 -15.75 -21.72
N ALA A 353 5.42 -16.29 -22.08
CA ALA A 353 6.12 -15.93 -23.30
C ALA A 353 5.33 -16.31 -24.57
N LEU A 354 4.69 -17.49 -24.60
CA LEU A 354 3.78 -17.88 -25.70
C LEU A 354 2.53 -16.99 -25.74
N HIS A 355 1.95 -16.64 -24.60
CA HIS A 355 0.78 -15.76 -24.51
C HIS A 355 1.08 -14.36 -25.05
N LEU A 356 2.17 -13.74 -24.58
CA LEU A 356 2.69 -12.47 -25.10
C LEU A 356 3.00 -12.58 -26.60
N GLY A 357 3.58 -13.71 -27.04
CA GLY A 357 3.83 -14.01 -28.44
C GLY A 357 2.57 -13.90 -29.30
N VAL A 358 1.43 -14.44 -28.85
CA VAL A 358 0.15 -14.29 -29.57
C VAL A 358 -0.29 -12.83 -29.65
N GLN A 359 -0.19 -12.07 -28.55
CA GLN A 359 -0.58 -10.66 -28.51
C GLN A 359 0.24 -9.79 -29.48
N VAL A 360 1.54 -10.09 -29.66
CA VAL A 360 2.42 -9.36 -30.58
C VAL A 360 2.59 -10.04 -31.95
N ALA A 361 1.86 -11.13 -32.22
CA ALA A 361 1.99 -12.00 -33.40
C ALA A 361 3.43 -12.51 -33.66
N LEU A 362 4.14 -12.87 -32.59
CA LEU A 362 5.42 -13.57 -32.62
C LEU A 362 5.18 -15.05 -32.27
N PHE A 363 5.31 -15.94 -33.24
CA PHE A 363 5.22 -17.38 -33.04
C PHE A 363 6.63 -17.98 -33.05
N ASP A 364 7.02 -18.62 -31.95
CA ASP A 364 8.33 -19.28 -31.82
C ASP A 364 8.15 -20.81 -31.69
N LYS A 365 8.73 -21.53 -32.66
CA LYS A 365 8.61 -22.99 -32.79
C LYS A 365 9.39 -23.72 -31.70
N GLU A 366 10.59 -23.25 -31.38
CA GLU A 366 11.47 -23.90 -30.40
C GLU A 366 10.92 -23.70 -28.98
N LEU A 367 10.41 -22.49 -28.69
CA LEU A 367 9.74 -22.16 -27.44
C LEU A 367 8.51 -23.04 -27.20
N LEU A 368 7.67 -23.22 -28.24
CA LEU A 368 6.49 -24.08 -28.18
C LEU A 368 6.88 -25.56 -27.95
N LEU A 369 7.86 -26.08 -28.69
CA LEU A 369 8.32 -27.46 -28.52
C LEU A 369 8.89 -27.69 -27.12
N ARG A 370 9.61 -26.71 -26.56
CA ARG A 370 10.11 -26.76 -25.19
C ARG A 370 8.98 -26.77 -24.17
N TYR A 371 7.99 -25.88 -24.33
CA TYR A 371 6.80 -25.87 -23.46
C TYR A 371 6.10 -27.24 -23.44
N LEU A 372 5.88 -27.85 -24.61
CA LEU A 372 5.21 -29.15 -24.73
C LEU A 372 6.03 -30.30 -24.11
N ARG A 373 7.37 -30.24 -24.14
CA ARG A 373 8.27 -31.22 -23.50
C ARG A 373 8.23 -31.13 -21.98
N GLU A 374 8.24 -29.90 -21.45
CA GLU A 374 8.30 -29.63 -20.01
C GLU A 374 6.92 -29.79 -19.33
N ALA A 375 5.83 -29.65 -20.09
CA ALA A 375 4.44 -29.79 -19.62
C ALA A 375 3.67 -30.90 -20.36
N PRO A 376 4.08 -32.18 -20.27
CA PRO A 376 3.43 -33.27 -21.00
C PRO A 376 1.97 -33.49 -20.58
N GLN A 377 1.58 -33.12 -19.35
CA GLN A 377 0.16 -33.11 -18.95
C GLN A 377 -0.67 -32.07 -19.71
N HIS A 378 -0.08 -30.95 -20.15
CA HIS A 378 -0.73 -29.97 -21.03
C HIS A 378 -0.71 -30.45 -22.48
N ALA A 379 0.13 -31.44 -22.80
CA ALA A 379 0.02 -32.22 -24.03
C ALA A 379 -1.19 -33.19 -24.02
N ARG A 380 -1.97 -33.25 -22.92
CA ARG A 380 -3.32 -33.85 -22.88
C ARG A 380 -4.44 -32.87 -23.21
N LEU A 381 -4.15 -31.58 -23.41
CA LEU A 381 -5.13 -30.58 -23.89
C LEU A 381 -5.63 -30.90 -25.31
N PHE A 382 -5.02 -31.88 -25.98
CA PHE A 382 -5.42 -32.43 -27.27
C PHE A 382 -6.60 -33.41 -27.16
N SER A 383 -7.08 -33.82 -25.97
CA SER A 383 -8.06 -34.92 -25.85
C SER A 383 -9.43 -34.54 -25.25
N LEU A 384 -9.76 -33.26 -25.05
CA LEU A 384 -11.08 -32.87 -24.56
C LEU A 384 -12.02 -32.47 -25.71
N PRO A 385 -12.88 -33.38 -26.22
CA PRO A 385 -14.04 -33.00 -26.97
C PRO A 385 -15.07 -32.41 -26.00
N GLY A 386 -15.45 -31.15 -26.20
CA GLY A 386 -16.67 -30.53 -25.66
C GLY A 386 -16.99 -30.81 -24.19
N PHE A 387 -16.53 -29.94 -23.29
CA PHE A 387 -17.18 -29.73 -21.99
C PHE A 387 -17.82 -28.35 -21.98
N LEU A 388 -19.08 -28.30 -22.39
CA LEU A 388 -20.09 -27.40 -21.85
C LEU A 388 -20.95 -28.29 -20.94
N CYS A 389 -20.59 -28.39 -19.66
CA CYS A 389 -21.45 -28.93 -18.63
C CYS A 389 -21.56 -27.83 -17.57
N GLU A 390 -22.78 -27.44 -17.24
CA GLU A 390 -23.13 -26.24 -16.48
C GLU A 390 -22.79 -26.32 -14.98
N ASP A 391 -22.32 -27.44 -14.44
CA ASP A 391 -22.10 -27.60 -13.01
C ASP A 391 -20.76 -28.30 -12.76
N ASP A 392 -19.72 -27.53 -12.38
CA ASP A 392 -18.69 -27.89 -11.38
C ASP A 392 -17.40 -27.01 -11.48
N CYS A 393 -17.04 -26.39 -10.34
CA CYS A 393 -15.74 -25.80 -9.96
C CYS A 393 -15.27 -24.45 -10.58
N GLU A 394 -15.60 -23.33 -9.89
CA GLU A 394 -15.38 -21.93 -10.30
C GLU A 394 -13.99 -21.28 -10.07
N ARG A 395 -12.89 -21.99 -9.78
CA ARG A 395 -11.56 -21.29 -9.61
C ARG A 395 -10.35 -21.89 -10.33
N GLN A 396 -10.36 -23.15 -10.75
CA GLN A 396 -9.25 -23.74 -11.50
C GLN A 396 -9.38 -23.62 -13.04
N LEU A 397 -10.58 -23.31 -13.55
CA LEU A 397 -10.86 -23.26 -14.98
C LEU A 397 -10.37 -21.97 -15.68
N CYS A 398 -10.20 -20.85 -14.97
CA CYS A 398 -9.75 -19.60 -15.59
C CYS A 398 -8.29 -19.64 -16.08
N LEU A 399 -7.40 -20.33 -15.36
CA LEU A 399 -6.00 -20.53 -15.76
C LEU A 399 -5.88 -21.58 -16.88
N ALA A 400 -6.74 -22.61 -16.90
CA ALA A 400 -6.72 -23.63 -17.95
C ALA A 400 -7.28 -23.11 -19.29
N TYR A 401 -8.30 -22.23 -19.27
CA TYR A 401 -8.95 -21.70 -20.47
C TYR A 401 -8.07 -20.69 -21.24
N THR A 402 -7.44 -19.76 -20.54
CA THR A 402 -6.47 -18.82 -21.14
C THR A 402 -5.25 -19.58 -21.67
N GLN A 403 -4.74 -20.56 -20.89
CA GLN A 403 -3.58 -21.37 -21.27
C GLN A 403 -3.73 -22.16 -22.58
N GLN A 404 -4.94 -22.65 -22.84
CA GLN A 404 -5.25 -23.41 -24.05
C GLN A 404 -5.24 -22.55 -25.31
N SER A 405 -5.64 -21.28 -25.23
CA SER A 405 -5.82 -20.41 -26.39
C SER A 405 -4.49 -20.04 -27.07
N ALA A 406 -3.48 -19.65 -26.30
CA ALA A 406 -2.19 -19.22 -26.83
C ALA A 406 -1.38 -20.39 -27.40
N VAL A 407 -1.35 -21.52 -26.70
CA VAL A 407 -0.68 -22.75 -27.14
C VAL A 407 -1.35 -23.29 -28.41
N ARG A 408 -2.70 -23.28 -28.48
CA ARG A 408 -3.43 -23.68 -29.68
C ARG A 408 -3.13 -22.78 -30.88
N ALA A 409 -3.05 -21.46 -30.69
CA ALA A 409 -2.71 -20.53 -31.76
C ALA A 409 -1.30 -20.81 -32.33
N HIS A 410 -0.33 -21.09 -31.46
CA HIS A 410 1.04 -21.48 -31.86
C HIS A 410 1.08 -22.82 -32.61
N ILE A 411 0.35 -23.83 -32.12
CA ILE A 411 0.26 -25.13 -32.81
C ILE A 411 -0.37 -24.95 -34.19
N GLN A 412 -1.49 -24.23 -34.30
CA GLN A 412 -2.16 -23.99 -35.59
C GLN A 412 -1.28 -23.22 -36.58
N HIS A 413 -0.31 -22.45 -36.09
CA HIS A 413 0.70 -21.78 -36.91
C HIS A 413 1.68 -22.79 -37.54
N PHE A 414 2.24 -23.72 -36.76
CA PHE A 414 3.30 -24.65 -37.21
C PHE A 414 2.82 -26.04 -37.67
N ILE A 415 1.56 -26.42 -37.45
CA ILE A 415 1.05 -27.80 -37.67
C ILE A 415 1.18 -28.33 -39.12
N LEU A 416 1.40 -27.46 -40.09
CA LEU A 416 1.59 -27.83 -41.50
C LEU A 416 3.05 -28.12 -41.86
N GLU A 417 3.98 -27.90 -40.95
CA GLU A 417 5.41 -28.20 -41.13
C GLU A 417 5.70 -29.64 -40.70
N ASP A 418 6.26 -30.44 -41.62
CA ASP A 418 6.49 -31.86 -41.37
C ASP A 418 7.48 -32.11 -40.22
N ASP A 419 8.53 -31.30 -40.14
CA ASP A 419 9.53 -31.32 -39.09
C ASP A 419 8.95 -30.99 -37.70
N PHE A 420 7.98 -30.07 -37.62
CA PHE A 420 7.25 -29.77 -36.39
C PHE A 420 6.41 -30.98 -35.94
N VAL A 421 5.65 -31.56 -36.87
CA VAL A 421 4.76 -32.68 -36.58
C VAL A 421 5.56 -33.92 -36.15
N GLU A 422 6.67 -34.22 -36.80
CA GLU A 422 7.58 -35.30 -36.38
C GLU A 422 8.19 -35.03 -34.99
N SER A 423 8.48 -33.77 -34.67
CA SER A 423 9.02 -33.36 -33.37
C SER A 423 8.00 -33.45 -32.22
N VAL A 424 6.70 -33.27 -32.50
CA VAL A 424 5.62 -33.30 -31.50
C VAL A 424 5.03 -34.69 -31.29
N LYS A 425 4.96 -35.54 -32.34
CA LYS A 425 4.48 -36.93 -32.28
C LYS A 425 4.96 -37.77 -31.07
N PRO A 426 6.25 -37.77 -30.69
CA PRO A 426 6.74 -38.56 -29.56
C PRO A 426 6.30 -38.00 -28.20
N LEU A 427 5.85 -36.74 -28.13
CA LEU A 427 5.42 -36.06 -26.91
C LEU A 427 3.91 -36.23 -26.63
N LEU A 428 3.17 -36.87 -27.53
CA LEU A 428 1.71 -37.01 -27.47
C LEU A 428 1.29 -38.47 -27.25
N ASP A 429 0.31 -38.66 -26.36
CA ASP A 429 -0.42 -39.93 -26.19
C ASP A 429 -1.24 -40.27 -27.44
N GLU A 430 -1.65 -41.54 -27.61
CA GLU A 430 -2.31 -42.03 -28.83
C GLU A 430 -3.60 -41.25 -29.18
N SER A 431 -4.40 -40.89 -28.18
CA SER A 431 -5.59 -40.03 -28.35
C SER A 431 -5.23 -38.63 -28.88
N CYS A 432 -4.15 -38.03 -28.38
CA CYS A 432 -3.66 -36.72 -28.78
C CYS A 432 -3.07 -36.72 -30.19
N ARG A 433 -2.46 -37.83 -30.63
CA ARG A 433 -1.98 -38.01 -32.01
C ARG A 433 -3.12 -38.03 -33.01
N GLN A 434 -4.26 -38.62 -32.65
CA GLN A 434 -5.45 -38.61 -33.49
C GLN A 434 -6.04 -37.19 -33.60
N THR A 435 -6.07 -36.42 -32.51
CA THR A 435 -6.47 -35.00 -32.57
C THR A 435 -5.49 -34.14 -33.35
N LEU A 436 -4.18 -34.37 -33.24
CA LEU A 436 -3.17 -33.64 -34.01
C LEU A 436 -3.30 -33.94 -35.52
N ARG A 437 -3.61 -35.18 -35.90
CA ARG A 437 -3.97 -35.53 -37.29
C ARG A 437 -5.22 -34.78 -37.74
N SER A 438 -6.28 -34.79 -36.93
CA SER A 438 -7.53 -34.05 -37.21
C SER A 438 -7.30 -32.55 -37.36
N LEU A 439 -6.50 -31.92 -36.49
CA LEU A 439 -6.14 -30.50 -36.56
C LEU A 439 -5.24 -30.18 -37.76
N ARG A 440 -4.33 -31.10 -38.13
CA ARG A 440 -3.49 -30.96 -39.32
C ARG A 440 -4.32 -31.06 -40.60
N ASP A 441 -5.25 -32.00 -40.66
CA ASP A 441 -6.21 -32.16 -41.76
C ASP A 441 -7.13 -30.93 -41.85
N GLU A 442 -7.65 -30.45 -40.71
CA GLU A 442 -8.40 -29.21 -40.62
C GLU A 442 -7.59 -28.03 -41.17
N ARG A 443 -6.35 -27.83 -40.70
CA ARG A 443 -5.50 -26.72 -41.13
C ARG A 443 -5.06 -26.84 -42.59
N ALA A 444 -4.81 -28.05 -43.09
CA ALA A 444 -4.45 -28.29 -44.48
C ALA A 444 -5.62 -27.91 -45.40
N LEU A 445 -6.83 -28.32 -45.03
CA LEU A 445 -8.05 -27.96 -45.71
C LEU A 445 -8.30 -26.44 -45.70
N LEU A 446 -8.17 -25.80 -44.52
CA LEU A 446 -8.32 -24.35 -44.36
C LEU A 446 -7.28 -23.53 -45.13
N THR A 447 -6.09 -24.09 -45.41
CA THR A 447 -5.03 -23.40 -46.17
C THR A 447 -4.97 -23.82 -47.65
N GLY A 448 -5.89 -24.68 -48.10
CA GLY A 448 -5.95 -25.15 -49.48
C GLY A 448 -4.89 -26.19 -49.87
N ARG A 449 -4.24 -26.84 -48.90
CA ARG A 449 -3.30 -27.96 -49.13
C ARG A 449 -4.07 -29.28 -49.31
N PRO A 450 -3.60 -30.19 -50.19
CA PRO A 450 -4.24 -31.49 -50.36
C PRO A 450 -4.14 -32.32 -49.07
N LEU A 451 -5.20 -33.04 -48.74
CA LEU A 451 -5.18 -34.03 -47.66
C LEU A 451 -4.28 -35.20 -48.09
N GLY A 452 -3.39 -35.64 -47.21
CA GLY A 452 -2.45 -36.73 -47.48
C GLY A 452 -3.07 -38.13 -47.53
N HIS A 453 -4.40 -38.24 -47.40
CA HIS A 453 -5.18 -39.47 -47.40
C HIS A 453 -6.52 -39.27 -48.13
N THR A 454 -7.17 -40.36 -48.50
CA THR A 454 -8.43 -40.39 -49.26
C THR A 454 -9.66 -40.69 -48.38
N ASP A 455 -9.47 -41.01 -47.10
CA ASP A 455 -10.51 -41.55 -46.20
C ASP A 455 -11.15 -40.46 -45.31
N ALA A 456 -11.22 -39.22 -45.82
CA ALA A 456 -11.86 -38.12 -45.11
C ALA A 456 -13.38 -38.32 -45.05
N ASP A 457 -13.96 -38.23 -43.85
CA ASP A 457 -15.40 -38.32 -43.65
C ASP A 457 -16.13 -37.24 -44.47
N SER A 458 -17.01 -37.70 -45.37
CA SER A 458 -17.82 -36.84 -46.24
C SER A 458 -18.69 -35.86 -45.46
N ALA A 459 -19.19 -36.24 -44.27
CA ALA A 459 -19.99 -35.37 -43.42
C ALA A 459 -19.14 -34.25 -42.80
N TRP A 460 -17.92 -34.57 -42.35
CA TRP A 460 -16.94 -33.59 -41.87
C TRP A 460 -16.51 -32.61 -42.95
N LEU A 461 -16.21 -33.08 -44.17
CA LEU A 461 -15.85 -32.23 -45.31
C LEU A 461 -16.99 -31.27 -45.71
N GLN A 462 -18.23 -31.77 -45.73
CA GLN A 462 -19.41 -30.94 -45.99
C GLN A 462 -19.61 -29.88 -44.90
N ARG A 463 -19.45 -30.26 -43.63
CA ARG A 463 -19.51 -29.32 -42.50
C ARG A 463 -18.43 -28.25 -42.60
N MET A 464 -17.19 -28.65 -42.89
CA MET A 464 -16.05 -27.73 -43.00
C MET A 464 -16.18 -26.79 -44.20
N THR A 465 -16.68 -27.26 -45.34
CA THR A 465 -16.90 -26.43 -46.53
C THR A 465 -18.09 -25.47 -46.33
N GLY A 466 -19.14 -25.92 -45.64
CA GLY A 466 -20.34 -25.12 -45.39
C GLY A 466 -20.18 -24.05 -44.31
N GLN A 467 -19.20 -24.20 -43.40
CA GLN A 467 -18.99 -23.27 -42.28
C GLN A 467 -18.39 -21.94 -42.75
N ALA A 468 -19.13 -20.85 -42.52
CA ALA A 468 -18.61 -19.48 -42.67
C ALA A 468 -17.90 -19.01 -41.39
N ARG A 469 -16.95 -18.07 -41.53
CA ARG A 469 -16.27 -17.37 -40.43
C ARG A 469 -16.03 -15.91 -40.78
N VAL A 470 -16.28 -15.04 -39.81
CA VAL A 470 -15.88 -13.62 -39.78
C VAL A 470 -15.37 -13.34 -38.37
N GLU A 471 -14.06 -13.13 -38.25
CA GLU A 471 -13.39 -13.01 -36.95
C GLU A 471 -12.37 -11.88 -36.96
N LEU A 472 -12.51 -10.92 -36.04
CA LEU A 472 -11.51 -9.90 -35.76
C LEU A 472 -10.33 -10.55 -35.04
N LEU A 473 -9.12 -10.33 -35.55
CA LEU A 473 -7.92 -10.96 -35.00
C LEU A 473 -7.49 -10.33 -33.66
N PRO A 474 -6.90 -11.10 -32.72
CA PRO A 474 -6.54 -10.60 -31.38
C PRO A 474 -5.49 -9.50 -31.36
N HIS A 475 -4.68 -9.36 -32.41
CA HIS A 475 -3.62 -8.35 -32.51
C HIS A 475 -4.10 -7.00 -33.05
N ASN A 476 -5.42 -6.81 -33.19
CA ASN A 476 -5.99 -5.51 -33.55
C ASN A 476 -5.65 -4.45 -32.46
N PRO A 477 -5.39 -3.19 -32.82
CA PRO A 477 -4.92 -2.17 -31.88
C PRO A 477 -5.91 -1.90 -30.75
N SER A 478 -5.43 -1.82 -29.50
CA SER A 478 -6.26 -1.44 -28.35
C SER A 478 -6.66 0.04 -28.37
N GLU A 479 -5.90 0.89 -29.05
CA GLU A 479 -6.16 2.32 -29.21
C GLU A 479 -5.74 2.80 -30.61
N PHE A 480 -6.37 3.87 -31.11
CA PHE A 480 -5.97 4.56 -32.34
C PHE A 480 -5.73 6.04 -32.04
N LEU A 481 -4.67 6.63 -32.61
CA LEU A 481 -4.44 8.05 -32.49
C LEU A 481 -5.50 8.86 -33.25
N PRO A 482 -5.84 10.09 -32.82
CA PRO A 482 -6.80 10.95 -33.52
C PRO A 482 -6.55 11.08 -35.03
N GLU A 483 -5.30 11.32 -35.41
CA GLU A 483 -4.89 11.55 -36.81
C GLU A 483 -4.76 10.26 -37.63
N GLU A 484 -4.70 9.10 -36.99
CA GLU A 484 -4.48 7.81 -37.66
C GLU A 484 -5.77 7.26 -38.28
N GLY A 485 -5.67 6.63 -39.45
CA GLY A 485 -6.76 5.83 -40.02
C GLY A 485 -7.02 4.55 -39.21
N VAL A 486 -8.22 4.00 -39.29
CA VAL A 486 -8.51 2.73 -38.60
C VAL A 486 -8.11 1.57 -39.52
N LYS A 487 -7.33 0.61 -38.99
CA LYS A 487 -6.97 -0.62 -39.69
C LYS A 487 -7.41 -1.83 -38.87
N LEU A 488 -8.18 -2.72 -39.50
CA LEU A 488 -8.69 -3.94 -38.87
C LEU A 488 -8.21 -5.18 -39.61
N SER A 489 -7.53 -6.08 -38.91
CA SER A 489 -7.14 -7.39 -39.40
C SER A 489 -8.24 -8.41 -39.07
N VAL A 490 -8.77 -9.05 -40.11
CA VAL A 490 -9.96 -9.92 -40.06
C VAL A 490 -9.67 -11.25 -40.73
N ARG A 491 -10.09 -12.34 -40.10
CA ARG A 491 -10.06 -13.69 -40.65
C ARG A 491 -11.41 -14.07 -41.25
N LEU A 492 -11.39 -14.54 -42.50
CA LEU A 492 -12.56 -14.85 -43.30
C LEU A 492 -12.52 -16.28 -43.84
N LYS A 493 -13.69 -16.93 -43.88
CA LYS A 493 -13.90 -18.24 -44.51
C LYS A 493 -15.32 -18.36 -45.05
N ASN A 494 -15.49 -18.81 -46.28
CA ASN A 494 -16.80 -18.90 -46.95
C ASN A 494 -17.61 -17.59 -46.89
N VAL A 495 -16.91 -16.45 -47.08
CA VAL A 495 -17.50 -15.10 -47.13
C VAL A 495 -17.17 -14.48 -48.48
N PRO A 496 -17.95 -14.74 -49.54
CA PRO A 496 -17.67 -14.20 -50.87
C PRO A 496 -17.88 -12.68 -50.94
N ARG A 497 -18.70 -12.13 -50.04
CA ARG A 497 -18.93 -10.68 -49.91
C ARG A 497 -18.99 -10.31 -48.43
N LEU A 498 -18.15 -9.36 -48.04
CA LEU A 498 -18.16 -8.74 -46.73
C LEU A 498 -18.60 -7.29 -46.87
N THR A 499 -19.58 -6.88 -46.09
CA THR A 499 -20.03 -5.49 -46.03
C THR A 499 -19.66 -4.92 -44.67
N VAL A 500 -18.89 -3.85 -44.63
CA VAL A 500 -18.54 -3.13 -43.41
C VAL A 500 -19.34 -1.85 -43.35
N ARG A 501 -20.18 -1.73 -42.33
CA ARG A 501 -20.98 -0.54 -42.06
C ARG A 501 -20.38 0.22 -40.90
N ILE A 502 -20.07 1.49 -41.11
CA ILE A 502 -19.47 2.36 -40.11
C ILE A 502 -20.55 3.31 -39.60
N TYR A 503 -20.82 3.26 -38.30
CA TYR A 503 -21.76 4.13 -37.62
C TYR A 503 -20.98 5.11 -36.73
N GLU A 504 -21.17 6.39 -36.96
CA GLU A 504 -20.66 7.45 -36.09
C GLU A 504 -21.72 7.74 -35.02
N ILE A 505 -21.42 7.35 -33.78
CA ILE A 505 -22.35 7.51 -32.66
C ILE A 505 -22.17 8.91 -32.08
N ASN A 506 -23.29 9.63 -31.91
CA ASN A 506 -23.29 10.85 -31.11
C ASN A 506 -23.11 10.47 -29.63
N ALA A 507 -21.85 10.41 -29.20
CA ALA A 507 -21.45 10.01 -27.87
C ALA A 507 -22.09 10.89 -26.79
N GLU A 508 -22.21 12.19 -27.03
CA GLU A 508 -22.81 13.13 -26.08
C GLU A 508 -24.28 12.76 -25.80
N ASN A 509 -25.08 12.66 -26.86
CA ASN A 509 -26.50 12.32 -26.72
C ASN A 509 -26.70 10.94 -26.10
N TYR A 510 -25.87 9.97 -26.48
CA TYR A 510 -25.92 8.62 -25.93
C TYR A 510 -25.67 8.63 -24.41
N TYR A 511 -24.57 9.24 -23.96
CA TYR A 511 -24.19 9.23 -22.54
C TYR A 511 -25.13 10.07 -21.68
N VAL A 512 -25.64 11.19 -22.19
CA VAL A 512 -26.62 12.03 -21.49
C VAL A 512 -27.94 11.28 -21.28
N SER A 513 -28.39 10.53 -22.30
CA SER A 513 -29.69 9.84 -22.26
C SER A 513 -29.66 8.53 -21.47
N ASN A 514 -28.57 7.76 -21.61
CA ASN A 514 -28.48 6.42 -21.02
C ASN A 514 -27.77 6.40 -19.67
N GLN A 515 -26.91 7.40 -19.38
CA GLN A 515 -26.07 7.46 -18.18
C GLN A 515 -25.30 6.18 -17.90
N LYS A 516 -24.80 5.53 -18.95
CA LYS A 516 -24.07 4.27 -18.88
C LYS A 516 -22.90 4.27 -19.84
N ARG A 517 -21.88 3.47 -19.53
CA ARG A 517 -20.75 3.21 -20.44
C ARG A 517 -21.27 2.61 -21.75
N PHE A 518 -20.53 2.86 -22.84
CA PHE A 518 -20.88 2.33 -24.15
C PHE A 518 -20.32 0.93 -24.34
N THR A 519 -21.19 0.00 -24.71
CA THR A 519 -20.92 -1.42 -24.88
C THR A 519 -21.17 -1.86 -26.33
N SER A 520 -20.64 -3.02 -26.73
CA SER A 520 -20.75 -3.51 -28.11
C SER A 520 -22.15 -4.02 -28.47
N ASP A 521 -23.05 -4.18 -27.51
CA ASP A 521 -24.41 -4.72 -27.63
C ASP A 521 -25.45 -3.70 -28.14
N ILE A 522 -25.05 -2.46 -28.44
CA ILE A 522 -25.97 -1.43 -28.96
C ILE A 522 -26.82 -1.94 -30.13
N ASN A 523 -28.13 -1.69 -30.07
CA ASN A 523 -29.02 -1.98 -31.19
C ASN A 523 -28.86 -0.92 -32.28
N LEU A 524 -28.40 -1.36 -33.46
CA LEU A 524 -28.21 -0.50 -34.65
C LEU A 524 -29.33 -0.71 -35.69
N GLU A 525 -30.38 -1.46 -35.35
CA GLU A 525 -31.52 -1.65 -36.24
C GLU A 525 -32.27 -0.33 -36.46
N GLY A 526 -32.55 -0.02 -37.72
CA GLY A 526 -33.19 1.25 -38.10
C GLY A 526 -32.26 2.46 -38.11
N VAL A 527 -30.98 2.32 -37.74
CA VAL A 527 -29.97 3.38 -37.84
C VAL A 527 -29.29 3.31 -39.20
N GLY A 528 -29.19 4.43 -39.91
CA GLY A 528 -28.42 4.52 -41.16
C GLY A 528 -26.91 4.53 -40.89
N ALA A 529 -26.14 3.76 -41.67
CA ALA A 529 -24.68 3.79 -41.59
C ALA A 529 -24.13 5.12 -42.17
N SER A 530 -23.11 5.68 -41.54
CA SER A 530 -22.40 6.87 -42.02
C SER A 530 -21.58 6.57 -43.27
N LEU A 531 -20.93 5.40 -43.30
CA LEU A 531 -20.17 4.88 -44.43
C LEU A 531 -20.45 3.39 -44.61
N GLU A 532 -20.40 2.91 -45.84
CA GLU A 532 -20.55 1.49 -46.17
C GLU A 532 -19.46 1.11 -47.19
N HIS A 533 -18.66 0.10 -46.84
CA HIS A 533 -17.63 -0.48 -47.72
C HIS A 533 -18.01 -1.92 -48.05
N GLU A 534 -17.82 -2.33 -49.30
CA GLU A 534 -18.07 -3.70 -49.74
C GLU A 534 -16.78 -4.31 -50.30
N PHE A 535 -16.43 -5.49 -49.79
CA PHE A 535 -15.28 -6.27 -50.20
C PHE A 535 -15.76 -7.59 -50.80
N THR A 536 -15.16 -8.01 -51.91
CA THR A 536 -15.49 -9.24 -52.63
C THR A 536 -14.29 -10.16 -52.68
N TYR A 537 -14.52 -11.43 -52.36
CA TYR A 537 -13.48 -12.44 -52.18
C TYR A 537 -13.73 -13.62 -53.12
N GLY A 538 -12.69 -14.04 -53.83
CA GLY A 538 -12.72 -15.15 -54.80
C GLY A 538 -12.19 -16.48 -54.25
N GLN A 539 -11.77 -16.49 -52.99
CA GLN A 539 -11.21 -17.66 -52.32
C GLN A 539 -12.27 -18.79 -52.23
N PRO A 540 -11.88 -20.05 -52.48
CA PRO A 540 -12.78 -21.20 -52.30
C PRO A 540 -13.42 -21.23 -50.91
N PRO A 541 -14.70 -21.67 -50.77
CA PRO A 541 -15.43 -21.67 -49.49
C PRO A 541 -14.72 -22.35 -48.33
N VAL A 542 -13.90 -23.35 -48.62
CA VAL A 542 -13.19 -24.14 -47.62
C VAL A 542 -11.94 -23.43 -47.08
N ILE A 543 -11.38 -22.47 -47.83
CA ILE A 543 -10.14 -21.78 -47.51
C ILE A 543 -10.40 -20.60 -46.57
N GLU A 544 -9.61 -20.53 -45.51
CA GLU A 544 -9.51 -19.43 -44.57
C GLU A 544 -8.36 -18.51 -44.95
N HIS A 545 -8.59 -17.21 -44.89
CA HIS A 545 -7.60 -16.18 -45.23
C HIS A 545 -7.76 -14.96 -44.33
N ASP A 546 -6.66 -14.26 -44.10
CA ASP A 546 -6.61 -13.04 -43.28
C ASP A 546 -6.55 -11.83 -44.21
N GLU A 547 -7.33 -10.80 -43.93
CA GLU A 547 -7.46 -9.58 -44.71
C GLU A 547 -7.28 -8.36 -43.81
N ASP A 548 -6.54 -7.38 -44.32
CA ASP A 548 -6.29 -6.10 -43.67
C ASP A 548 -7.24 -5.05 -44.28
N LEU A 549 -8.24 -4.63 -43.50
CA LEU A 549 -9.24 -3.64 -43.92
C LEU A 549 -8.83 -2.25 -43.43
N GLU A 550 -8.61 -1.33 -44.37
CA GLU A 550 -8.20 0.05 -44.07
C GLU A 550 -9.34 1.03 -44.26
N PHE A 551 -9.54 1.91 -43.27
CA PHE A 551 -10.58 2.93 -43.24
C PHE A 551 -9.94 4.32 -43.06
N PRO A 552 -9.29 4.87 -44.10
CA PRO A 552 -8.65 6.19 -44.03
C PRO A 552 -9.65 7.32 -43.82
N ASP A 553 -10.94 7.11 -44.14
CA ASP A 553 -12.02 8.09 -43.92
C ASP A 553 -12.21 8.47 -42.44
N LEU A 554 -11.69 7.65 -41.52
CA LEU A 554 -11.71 7.90 -40.07
C LEU A 554 -10.47 8.66 -39.58
N ALA A 555 -9.45 8.92 -40.42
CA ALA A 555 -8.30 9.73 -40.05
C ALA A 555 -8.71 11.17 -39.71
N GLY A 556 -8.16 11.72 -38.62
CA GLY A 556 -8.50 13.06 -38.11
C GLY A 556 -9.89 13.19 -37.47
N ARG A 557 -10.70 12.11 -37.43
CA ARG A 557 -12.01 12.11 -36.77
C ARG A 557 -11.90 11.55 -35.34
N CYS A 558 -12.32 12.36 -34.38
CA CYS A 558 -12.48 11.95 -32.98
C CYS A 558 -13.94 11.59 -32.70
N GLY A 559 -14.17 10.59 -31.86
CA GLY A 559 -15.51 10.13 -31.54
C GLY A 559 -15.59 8.63 -31.29
N LEU A 560 -16.83 8.16 -31.26
CA LEU A 560 -17.19 6.77 -31.05
C LEU A 560 -17.74 6.19 -32.35
N PHE A 561 -17.04 5.20 -32.89
CA PHE A 561 -17.38 4.57 -34.15
C PHE A 561 -17.70 3.09 -33.93
N VAL A 562 -18.77 2.60 -34.53
CA VAL A 562 -19.10 1.18 -34.55
C VAL A 562 -18.92 0.67 -35.97
N LEU A 563 -17.99 -0.24 -36.18
CA LEU A 563 -17.77 -0.93 -37.45
C LEU A 563 -18.46 -2.29 -37.35
N ASP A 564 -19.55 -2.46 -38.10
CA ASP A 564 -20.35 -3.67 -38.14
C ASP A 564 -20.03 -4.43 -39.44
N LEU A 565 -19.28 -5.51 -39.32
CA LEU A 565 -18.84 -6.36 -40.42
C LEU A 565 -19.89 -7.46 -40.62
N VAL A 566 -20.53 -7.50 -41.78
CA VAL A 566 -21.62 -8.43 -42.08
C VAL A 566 -21.31 -9.23 -43.34
N GLY A 567 -21.28 -10.56 -43.22
CA GLY A 567 -20.99 -11.47 -44.33
C GLY A 567 -21.51 -12.87 -44.05
N SER A 568 -22.11 -13.52 -45.06
CA SER A 568 -22.60 -14.91 -44.98
C SER A 568 -23.46 -15.25 -43.73
N ALA A 569 -24.33 -14.33 -43.29
CA ALA A 569 -25.17 -14.42 -42.08
C ALA A 569 -24.41 -14.43 -40.74
N LEU A 570 -23.14 -14.04 -40.76
CA LEU A 570 -22.33 -13.76 -39.58
C LEU A 570 -22.08 -12.26 -39.46
N ARG A 571 -21.87 -11.83 -38.21
CA ARG A 571 -21.54 -10.47 -37.83
C ARG A 571 -20.28 -10.47 -36.97
N ALA A 572 -19.39 -9.52 -37.21
CA ALA A 572 -18.37 -9.10 -36.26
C ALA A 572 -18.51 -7.59 -36.05
N ARG A 573 -18.14 -7.11 -34.87
CA ARG A 573 -18.29 -5.72 -34.48
C ARG A 573 -17.03 -5.21 -33.82
N ALA A 574 -16.53 -4.08 -34.30
CA ALA A 574 -15.48 -3.32 -33.65
C ALA A 574 -16.06 -1.99 -33.15
N VAL A 575 -15.90 -1.69 -31.87
CA VAL A 575 -16.19 -0.37 -31.28
C VAL A 575 -14.88 0.36 -31.15
N ILE A 576 -14.71 1.39 -31.97
CA ILE A 576 -13.49 2.18 -32.05
C ILE A 576 -13.71 3.51 -31.33
N ARG A 577 -12.83 3.80 -30.38
CA ARG A 577 -12.86 5.01 -29.55
C ARG A 577 -11.65 5.86 -29.89
N LYS A 578 -11.88 7.04 -30.47
CA LYS A 578 -10.81 7.96 -30.87
C LYS A 578 -10.96 9.30 -30.18
N GLY A 579 -9.85 9.84 -29.73
CA GLY A 579 -9.80 11.16 -29.10
C GLY A 579 -10.42 11.17 -27.69
N THR A 580 -9.86 10.37 -26.78
CA THR A 580 -10.30 10.29 -25.39
C THR A 580 -10.15 11.64 -24.67
N LEU A 581 -11.15 11.95 -23.85
CA LEU A 581 -11.16 13.10 -22.97
C LEU A 581 -10.90 12.63 -21.53
N SER A 582 -10.06 13.35 -20.81
CA SER A 582 -9.83 13.09 -19.39
C SER A 582 -10.35 14.22 -18.53
N LEU A 583 -10.85 13.91 -17.34
CA LEU A 583 -11.32 14.89 -16.37
C LEU A 583 -10.35 14.94 -15.20
N ILE A 584 -9.82 16.12 -14.93
CA ILE A 584 -9.13 16.40 -13.67
C ILE A 584 -10.01 17.36 -12.87
N HIS A 585 -10.12 17.13 -11.56
CA HIS A 585 -10.85 18.06 -10.70
C HIS A 585 -10.29 18.10 -9.29
N LYS A 586 -10.46 19.23 -8.62
CA LYS A 586 -10.10 19.37 -7.21
C LYS A 586 -11.14 20.18 -6.43
N PRO A 587 -11.37 19.86 -5.15
CA PRO A 587 -12.15 20.73 -4.28
C PRO A 587 -11.47 22.08 -4.11
N SER A 588 -12.29 23.12 -4.02
CA SER A 588 -11.89 24.50 -3.75
C SER A 588 -13.00 25.24 -3.00
N PRO A 589 -12.74 26.39 -2.39
CA PRO A 589 -13.79 27.20 -1.75
C PRO A 589 -14.97 27.58 -2.67
N ALA A 590 -14.77 27.63 -3.99
CA ALA A 590 -15.83 27.94 -4.95
C ALA A 590 -16.64 26.71 -5.39
N GLY A 591 -16.29 25.51 -4.92
CA GLY A 591 -16.76 24.22 -5.43
C GLY A 591 -15.61 23.41 -6.04
N HIS A 592 -15.94 22.33 -6.73
CA HIS A 592 -14.97 21.53 -7.48
C HIS A 592 -14.53 22.30 -8.72
N VAL A 593 -13.24 22.61 -8.80
CA VAL A 593 -12.60 23.17 -9.99
C VAL A 593 -12.16 22.02 -10.87
N ALA A 594 -12.73 21.93 -12.07
CA ALA A 594 -12.49 20.87 -13.03
C ALA A 594 -11.94 21.41 -14.35
N TYR A 595 -11.13 20.59 -15.02
CA TYR A 595 -10.63 20.83 -16.37
C TYR A 595 -10.82 19.57 -17.22
N VAL A 596 -11.22 19.78 -18.47
CA VAL A 596 -11.27 18.72 -19.48
C VAL A 596 -9.96 18.74 -20.25
N LEU A 597 -9.34 17.58 -20.37
CA LEU A 597 -8.11 17.38 -21.11
C LEU A 597 -8.41 16.67 -22.42
N GLY A 598 -7.81 17.16 -23.50
CA GLY A 598 -7.89 16.55 -24.81
C GLY A 598 -6.94 15.36 -24.96
N PRO A 599 -6.92 14.74 -26.15
CA PRO A 599 -6.05 13.59 -26.45
C PRO A 599 -4.55 13.93 -26.37
N ASP A 600 -4.19 15.19 -26.63
CA ASP A 600 -2.83 15.74 -26.51
C ASP A 600 -2.43 16.05 -25.05
N ARG A 601 -3.32 15.77 -24.08
CA ARG A 601 -3.21 16.12 -22.66
C ARG A 601 -3.17 17.63 -22.38
N GLY A 602 -3.56 18.44 -23.37
CA GLY A 602 -3.80 19.88 -23.22
C GLY A 602 -5.18 20.15 -22.63
N VAL A 603 -5.33 21.29 -21.93
CA VAL A 603 -6.65 21.73 -21.46
C VAL A 603 -7.51 22.16 -22.64
N VAL A 604 -8.70 21.59 -22.76
CA VAL A 604 -9.72 22.01 -23.72
C VAL A 604 -10.31 23.33 -23.26
N ARG A 605 -9.83 24.45 -23.82
CA ARG A 605 -10.24 25.80 -23.40
C ARG A 605 -11.63 26.21 -23.89
N ARG A 606 -12.02 25.73 -25.07
CA ARG A 606 -13.27 26.12 -25.73
C ARG A 606 -14.21 24.92 -25.87
N GLY A 607 -15.48 25.12 -25.49
CA GLY A 607 -16.53 24.11 -25.64
C GLY A 607 -16.47 22.95 -24.64
N ALA A 608 -15.57 22.99 -23.66
CA ALA A 608 -15.53 22.01 -22.58
C ALA A 608 -16.74 22.17 -21.65
N ARG A 609 -17.40 21.06 -21.31
CA ARG A 609 -18.55 21.03 -20.40
C ARG A 609 -18.73 19.66 -19.75
N LEU A 610 -19.36 19.64 -18.57
CA LEU A 610 -19.68 18.44 -17.83
C LEU A 610 -21.20 18.32 -17.66
N TYR A 611 -21.78 17.15 -17.93
CA TYR A 611 -23.16 16.83 -17.57
C TYR A 611 -23.15 15.98 -16.29
N LEU A 612 -23.74 16.50 -15.23
CA LEU A 612 -23.74 15.86 -13.91
C LEU A 612 -25.07 16.17 -13.21
N GLY A 613 -25.74 15.15 -12.67
CA GLY A 613 -26.98 15.31 -11.90
C GLY A 613 -28.10 16.03 -12.69
N GLY A 614 -28.19 15.77 -14.00
CA GLY A 614 -29.22 16.36 -14.87
C GLY A 614 -28.94 17.79 -15.35
N ARG A 615 -27.73 18.31 -15.14
CA ARG A 615 -27.36 19.69 -15.50
C ARG A 615 -26.01 19.76 -16.19
N TRP A 616 -25.88 20.72 -17.11
CA TRP A 616 -24.62 21.07 -17.77
C TRP A 616 -23.86 22.14 -16.99
N TYR A 617 -22.56 21.92 -16.81
CA TYR A 617 -21.60 22.88 -16.27
C TYR A 617 -20.60 23.20 -17.38
N ALA A 618 -20.61 24.43 -17.87
CA ALA A 618 -19.74 24.87 -18.96
C ALA A 618 -18.41 25.42 -18.44
N GLY A 619 -17.35 25.23 -19.24
CA GLY A 619 -16.04 25.82 -18.99
C GLY A 619 -15.99 27.29 -19.41
N ASP A 620 -15.30 28.08 -18.61
CA ASP A 620 -15.05 29.49 -18.90
C ASP A 620 -13.80 29.65 -19.79
N GLU A 621 -14.01 30.05 -21.04
CA GLU A 621 -12.95 30.24 -22.03
C GLU A 621 -11.96 31.34 -21.62
N ALA A 622 -12.44 32.43 -20.99
CA ALA A 622 -11.59 33.52 -20.52
C ALA A 622 -10.73 33.08 -19.32
N ALA A 623 -11.23 32.16 -18.51
CA ALA A 623 -10.49 31.51 -17.42
C ALA A 623 -9.76 30.22 -17.86
N GLY A 624 -9.49 30.05 -19.17
CA GLY A 624 -8.68 28.96 -19.69
C GLY A 624 -9.34 27.58 -19.71
N GLY A 625 -10.67 27.51 -19.77
CA GLY A 625 -11.46 26.27 -19.79
C GLY A 625 -11.86 25.75 -18.40
N ARG A 626 -11.75 26.59 -17.36
CA ARG A 626 -12.09 26.22 -15.99
C ARG A 626 -13.59 25.96 -15.82
N ILE A 627 -13.96 24.80 -15.29
CA ILE A 627 -15.34 24.41 -14.97
C ILE A 627 -15.50 24.42 -13.45
N ILE A 628 -16.57 25.04 -12.94
CA ILE A 628 -16.89 25.03 -11.50
C ILE A 628 -18.15 24.19 -11.28
N VAL A 629 -18.00 23.10 -10.54
CA VAL A 629 -19.12 22.26 -10.09
C VAL A 629 -19.36 22.51 -8.60
N PRO A 630 -20.52 23.07 -8.21
CA PRO A 630 -20.84 23.33 -6.80
C PRO A 630 -20.83 22.07 -5.94
N TYR A 631 -20.62 22.25 -4.63
CA TYR A 631 -20.70 21.15 -3.66
C TYR A 631 -22.12 20.58 -3.54
N GLY A 632 -22.19 19.31 -3.11
CA GLY A 632 -23.43 18.66 -2.73
C GLY A 632 -23.81 18.96 -1.28
N LYS A 633 -25.07 18.68 -0.91
CA LYS A 633 -25.49 18.68 0.51
C LYS A 633 -24.85 17.55 1.31
N ARG A 634 -24.50 16.46 0.61
CA ARG A 634 -23.83 15.26 1.11
C ARG A 634 -22.83 14.82 0.05
N GLU A 635 -21.92 13.96 0.46
CA GLU A 635 -21.01 13.32 -0.46
C GLU A 635 -21.75 12.27 -1.31
N GLU A 636 -21.57 12.34 -2.63
CA GLU A 636 -22.29 11.53 -3.60
C GLU A 636 -21.34 11.12 -4.74
N ALA A 637 -21.36 9.84 -5.12
CA ALA A 637 -20.78 9.37 -6.37
C ALA A 637 -21.81 9.51 -7.48
N LEU A 638 -21.47 10.25 -8.53
CA LEU A 638 -22.36 10.58 -9.64
C LEU A 638 -21.71 10.20 -10.96
N ASP A 639 -22.53 9.77 -11.90
CA ASP A 639 -22.10 9.63 -13.29
C ASP A 639 -21.93 11.01 -13.93
N VAL A 640 -20.84 11.19 -14.66
CA VAL A 640 -20.51 12.43 -15.37
C VAL A 640 -20.25 12.16 -16.85
N VAL A 641 -20.83 13.00 -17.70
CA VAL A 641 -20.48 13.05 -19.13
C VAL A 641 -19.55 14.23 -19.35
N ILE A 642 -18.35 13.95 -19.81
CA ILE A 642 -17.32 14.91 -20.20
C ILE A 642 -17.52 15.19 -21.69
N ALA A 643 -17.73 16.44 -22.08
CA ALA A 643 -17.85 16.81 -23.49
C ALA A 643 -16.85 17.92 -23.86
N GLY A 644 -16.29 17.83 -25.05
CA GLY A 644 -15.28 18.74 -25.58
C GLY A 644 -14.77 18.28 -26.95
N LEU A 645 -14.24 19.20 -27.76
CA LEU A 645 -13.67 18.87 -29.08
C LEU A 645 -14.63 18.09 -30.02
N GLY A 646 -15.95 18.27 -29.87
CA GLY A 646 -16.96 17.57 -30.69
C GLY A 646 -17.20 16.10 -30.31
N THR A 647 -16.61 15.62 -29.21
CA THR A 647 -16.81 14.27 -28.68
C THR A 647 -17.26 14.32 -27.22
N ALA A 648 -17.63 13.15 -26.67
CA ALA A 648 -17.95 12.99 -25.26
C ALA A 648 -17.45 11.66 -24.71
N GLN A 649 -17.21 11.64 -23.41
CA GLN A 649 -16.75 10.49 -22.66
C GLN A 649 -17.52 10.38 -21.34
N PHE A 650 -17.76 9.16 -20.88
CA PHE A 650 -18.46 8.90 -19.64
C PHE A 650 -17.45 8.58 -18.52
N SER A 651 -17.68 9.10 -17.33
CA SER A 651 -16.81 8.93 -16.17
C SER A 651 -17.66 8.93 -14.90
N GLN A 652 -17.02 8.71 -13.76
CA GLN A 652 -17.60 8.96 -12.44
C GLN A 652 -17.00 10.23 -11.85
N PHE A 653 -17.77 10.89 -11.00
CA PHE A 653 -17.41 12.11 -10.31
C PHE A 653 -17.90 12.03 -8.87
N ARG A 654 -16.96 12.12 -7.92
CA ARG A 654 -17.28 12.16 -6.49
C ARG A 654 -17.53 13.60 -6.07
N ARG A 655 -18.81 13.98 -6.00
CA ARG A 655 -19.21 15.30 -5.54
C ARG A 655 -19.22 15.32 -4.01
N GLN A 656 -18.23 15.98 -3.43
CA GLN A 656 -18.11 16.14 -1.98
C GLN A 656 -19.15 17.12 -1.41
N ALA A 657 -19.35 17.04 -0.09
CA ALA A 657 -20.02 18.06 0.69
C ALA A 657 -19.03 19.17 1.10
N GLU A 658 -19.50 20.42 1.10
CA GLU A 658 -18.70 21.57 1.56
C GLU A 658 -18.42 21.45 3.06
N ALA A 659 -17.16 21.21 3.42
CA ALA A 659 -16.71 21.06 4.80
C ALA A 659 -15.45 21.91 5.01
N TYR A 660 -15.47 22.74 6.06
CA TYR A 660 -14.31 23.52 6.48
C TYR A 660 -13.76 22.99 7.79
N GLU A 661 -12.45 23.03 7.93
CA GLU A 661 -11.73 22.69 9.16
C GLU A 661 -10.64 23.73 9.39
N LEU A 662 -10.53 24.20 10.63
CA LEU A 662 -9.51 25.15 11.04
C LEU A 662 -8.55 24.46 12.01
N LYS A 663 -7.26 24.50 11.67
CA LYS A 663 -6.18 24.11 12.56
C LYS A 663 -5.33 25.34 12.86
N ALA A 664 -4.71 25.40 14.03
CA ALA A 664 -3.79 26.47 14.36
C ALA A 664 -2.65 25.95 15.23
N CYS A 665 -1.42 26.32 14.91
CA CYS A 665 -0.29 26.16 15.81
C CYS A 665 -0.18 27.40 16.70
N PHE A 666 0.13 27.19 17.98
CA PHE A 666 0.32 28.26 18.96
C PHE A 666 1.71 28.12 19.57
N CYS A 667 2.65 28.99 19.20
CA CYS A 667 4.02 28.95 19.72
C CYS A 667 4.23 30.08 20.73
N LEU A 668 4.55 29.68 21.97
CA LEU A 668 4.87 30.56 23.08
C LEU A 668 6.17 30.05 23.71
N LEU A 669 7.16 30.92 23.87
CA LEU A 669 8.39 30.58 24.59
C LEU A 669 8.09 30.63 26.11
N PRO A 670 8.24 29.53 26.87
CA PRO A 670 7.87 29.52 28.29
C PRO A 670 8.60 30.59 29.12
N GLU A 671 9.90 30.82 28.83
CA GLU A 671 10.72 31.85 29.51
C GLU A 671 10.23 33.29 29.24
N SER A 672 9.35 33.51 28.26
CA SER A 672 8.75 34.84 28.01
C SER A 672 7.59 35.16 28.95
N VAL A 673 7.12 34.19 29.73
CA VAL A 673 5.97 34.35 30.64
C VAL A 673 6.44 34.85 32.00
N ILE A 674 7.05 36.04 32.02
CA ILE A 674 7.59 36.70 33.22
C ILE A 674 6.56 37.69 33.77
N MET A 675 6.29 37.63 35.08
CA MET A 675 5.34 38.52 35.75
C MET A 675 5.60 40.00 35.43
N GLY A 676 4.54 40.70 34.99
CA GLY A 676 4.59 42.14 34.71
C GLY A 676 5.28 42.52 33.40
N LYS A 677 5.83 41.55 32.66
CA LYS A 677 6.42 41.74 31.32
C LYS A 677 5.43 41.35 30.23
N LYS A 678 5.78 41.68 28.98
CA LYS A 678 5.00 41.30 27.80
C LYS A 678 5.54 39.99 27.22
N ALA A 679 4.64 39.05 26.96
CA ALA A 679 4.95 37.81 26.23
C ALA A 679 4.43 37.92 24.79
N LYS A 680 5.16 37.31 23.84
CA LYS A 680 4.76 37.21 22.43
C LYS A 680 4.25 35.80 22.13
N LEU A 681 3.06 35.71 21.54
CA LEU A 681 2.45 34.47 21.08
C LEU A 681 2.37 34.48 19.55
N LEU A 682 2.97 33.49 18.90
CA LEU A 682 2.78 33.22 17.48
C LEU A 682 1.56 32.31 17.28
N VAL A 683 0.71 32.67 16.33
CA VAL A 683 -0.46 31.89 15.91
C VAL A 683 -0.38 31.65 14.40
N CYS A 684 -0.33 30.38 14.01
CA CYS A 684 -0.25 29.97 12.61
C CYS A 684 -1.54 29.23 12.19
N PRO A 685 -2.61 29.96 11.81
CA PRO A 685 -3.85 29.33 11.35
C PRO A 685 -3.67 28.64 9.99
N ARG A 686 -4.37 27.52 9.80
CA ARG A 686 -4.50 26.77 8.55
C ARG A 686 -5.96 26.42 8.31
N LEU A 687 -6.52 26.93 7.22
CA LEU A 687 -7.88 26.62 6.80
C LEU A 687 -7.87 25.51 5.74
N LEU A 688 -8.67 24.48 5.98
CA LEU A 688 -8.90 23.36 5.07
C LEU A 688 -10.33 23.44 4.54
N CYS A 689 -10.51 23.22 3.25
CA CYS A 689 -11.78 23.04 2.56
C CYS A 689 -11.79 21.65 1.93
N CYS A 690 -12.66 20.77 2.43
CA CYS A 690 -12.76 19.35 2.03
C CYS A 690 -11.39 18.63 2.07
N GLY A 691 -10.66 18.84 3.18
CA GLY A 691 -9.32 18.29 3.37
C GLY A 691 -8.23 18.94 2.51
N ARG A 692 -8.51 20.04 1.79
CA ARG A 692 -7.54 20.80 0.99
C ARG A 692 -7.24 22.18 1.56
N ARG A 693 -5.97 22.56 1.67
CA ARG A 693 -5.62 23.91 2.14
C ARG A 693 -6.20 24.99 1.24
N CYS A 694 -6.69 26.04 1.87
CA CYS A 694 -7.19 27.24 1.20
C CYS A 694 -6.71 28.49 1.93
N ASP A 695 -6.86 29.63 1.26
CA ASP A 695 -6.36 30.92 1.73
C ASP A 695 -7.05 31.31 3.07
N PRO A 696 -6.28 31.53 4.16
CA PRO A 696 -6.82 31.99 5.44
C PRO A 696 -7.63 33.29 5.34
N ARG A 697 -7.46 34.11 4.29
CA ARG A 697 -8.25 35.33 4.05
C ARG A 697 -9.75 35.09 3.87
N LEU A 698 -10.17 33.83 3.69
CA LEU A 698 -11.59 33.44 3.69
C LEU A 698 -12.22 33.55 5.08
N LEU A 699 -11.40 33.51 6.14
CA LEU A 699 -11.83 33.70 7.52
C LEU A 699 -12.19 35.17 7.76
N ARG A 700 -13.39 35.38 8.30
CA ARG A 700 -13.90 36.68 8.72
C ARG A 700 -13.91 36.76 10.23
N LYS A 701 -13.86 37.99 10.77
CA LYS A 701 -13.85 38.24 12.22
C LYS A 701 -12.80 37.41 12.96
N ALA A 702 -11.60 37.29 12.39
CA ALA A 702 -10.50 36.60 13.03
C ALA A 702 -10.10 37.32 14.33
N GLU A 703 -10.05 36.58 15.42
CA GLU A 703 -9.72 37.06 16.76
C GLU A 703 -8.89 36.02 17.52
N VAL A 704 -7.82 36.47 18.16
CA VAL A 704 -7.10 35.69 19.17
C VAL A 704 -7.54 36.15 20.55
N THR A 705 -7.96 35.21 21.39
CA THR A 705 -8.30 35.44 22.80
C THR A 705 -7.29 34.73 23.67
N VAL A 706 -6.62 35.46 24.55
CA VAL A 706 -5.74 34.92 25.59
C VAL A 706 -6.44 35.01 26.94
N THR A 707 -6.76 33.86 27.52
CA THR A 707 -7.38 33.72 28.84
C THR A 707 -6.34 33.29 29.84
N MET A 708 -6.04 34.15 30.81
CA MET A 708 -5.07 33.92 31.87
C MET A 708 -5.82 33.75 33.19
N ARG A 709 -5.61 32.65 33.92
CA ARG A 709 -6.25 32.47 35.24
C ARG A 709 -5.27 32.84 36.34
N THR A 710 -5.68 33.73 37.24
CA THR A 710 -4.79 34.29 38.26
C THR A 710 -5.32 34.11 39.67
N GLY A 711 -4.42 33.96 40.63
CA GLY A 711 -4.72 33.82 42.06
C GLY A 711 -5.32 32.47 42.44
N ASP A 712 -5.66 32.30 43.72
CA ASP A 712 -6.10 31.02 44.28
C ASP A 712 -7.51 30.61 43.83
N GLU A 713 -8.36 31.61 43.53
CA GLU A 713 -9.71 31.40 43.01
C GLU A 713 -9.72 31.18 41.47
N GLY A 714 -8.57 31.28 40.80
CA GLY A 714 -8.45 31.05 39.35
C GLY A 714 -9.25 32.05 38.49
N ILE A 715 -9.30 33.30 38.92
CA ILE A 715 -10.08 34.37 38.28
C ILE A 715 -9.56 34.59 36.85
N PRO A 716 -10.44 34.53 35.81
CA PRO A 716 -10.02 34.70 34.43
C PRO A 716 -9.79 36.18 34.08
N VAL A 717 -8.60 36.49 33.57
CA VAL A 717 -8.22 37.73 32.92
C VAL A 717 -8.18 37.45 31.41
N VAL A 718 -9.11 38.04 30.66
CA VAL A 718 -9.25 37.81 29.22
C VAL A 718 -8.68 38.99 28.44
N ARG A 719 -7.88 38.70 27.41
CA ARG A 719 -7.38 39.66 26.43
C ARG A 719 -7.78 39.22 25.03
N SER A 720 -8.45 40.12 24.32
CA SER A 720 -8.96 39.90 22.96
C SER A 720 -8.20 40.74 21.95
N PHE A 721 -7.80 40.12 20.86
CA PHE A 721 -7.08 40.72 19.73
C PHE A 721 -7.90 40.51 18.44
N PRO A 722 -8.95 41.33 18.20
CA PRO A 722 -9.79 41.21 17.01
C PRO A 722 -9.16 41.89 15.80
N GLY A 723 -9.63 41.55 14.59
CA GLY A 723 -9.28 42.25 13.36
C GLY A 723 -7.89 41.89 12.83
N LEU A 724 -7.48 40.63 13.01
CA LEU A 724 -6.19 40.14 12.57
C LEU A 724 -6.09 40.16 11.04
N ASP A 725 -4.98 40.68 10.53
CA ASP A 725 -4.67 40.65 9.10
C ASP A 725 -4.10 39.27 8.74
N LEU A 726 -4.85 38.53 7.92
CA LEU A 726 -4.49 37.19 7.44
C LEU A 726 -3.91 37.23 6.02
N THR A 727 -3.43 38.39 5.54
CA THR A 727 -2.63 38.45 4.31
C THR A 727 -1.36 37.62 4.43
N ASP A 728 -0.76 37.61 5.62
CA ASP A 728 0.26 36.66 6.07
C ASP A 728 -0.41 35.51 6.86
N PRO A 729 -0.10 34.24 6.56
CA PRO A 729 -0.64 33.09 7.30
C PRO A 729 -0.12 32.97 8.75
N GLU A 730 0.83 33.80 9.18
CA GLU A 730 1.37 33.78 10.54
C GLU A 730 1.19 35.12 11.24
N VAL A 731 0.58 35.09 12.42
CA VAL A 731 0.21 36.29 13.18
C VAL A 731 0.82 36.23 14.56
N SER A 732 1.37 37.33 15.05
CA SER A 732 1.85 37.46 16.42
C SER A 732 0.98 38.42 17.22
N VAL A 733 0.74 38.08 18.49
CA VAL A 733 0.05 38.94 19.46
C VAL A 733 0.90 39.09 20.71
N GLU A 734 0.82 40.26 21.35
CA GLU A 734 1.55 40.56 22.58
C GLU A 734 0.58 40.79 23.74
N PHE A 735 0.80 40.14 24.87
CA PHE A 735 -0.04 40.30 26.07
C PHE A 735 0.81 40.50 27.33
N LEU A 736 0.27 41.24 28.29
CA LEU A 736 0.90 41.47 29.59
C LEU A 736 0.63 40.27 30.51
N VAL A 737 1.69 39.71 31.10
CA VAL A 737 1.60 38.59 32.03
C VAL A 737 1.20 39.11 33.41
N PRO A 738 0.02 38.70 33.95
CA PRO A 738 -0.44 39.14 35.26
C PRO A 738 0.31 38.41 36.40
N PRO A 739 0.31 38.98 37.63
CA PRO A 739 0.87 38.29 38.79
C PRO A 739 0.04 37.05 39.17
N ARG A 740 0.71 36.04 39.74
CA ARG A 740 0.10 34.78 40.22
C ARG A 740 -0.66 34.02 39.12
N LEU A 741 -0.05 33.87 37.95
CA LEU A 741 -0.61 33.10 36.83
C LEU A 741 -0.63 31.60 37.18
N ARG A 742 -1.80 30.95 37.05
CA ARG A 742 -1.97 29.50 37.26
C ARG A 742 -2.16 28.71 35.97
N SER A 743 -2.75 29.31 34.94
CA SER A 743 -2.89 28.70 33.62
C SER A 743 -3.09 29.75 32.55
N LEU A 744 -2.73 29.39 31.31
CA LEU A 744 -2.86 30.23 30.14
C LEU A 744 -3.53 29.44 29.02
N GLU A 745 -4.55 30.02 28.40
CA GLU A 745 -5.22 29.46 27.23
C GLU A 745 -5.23 30.50 26.11
N ALA A 746 -4.80 30.11 24.91
CA ALA A 746 -4.95 30.90 23.70
C ALA A 746 -5.97 30.22 22.77
N ALA A 747 -6.96 30.98 22.32
CA ALA A 747 -7.95 30.54 21.35
C ALA A 747 -7.94 31.45 20.13
N PHE A 748 -7.83 30.88 18.93
CA PHE A 748 -8.06 31.57 17.68
C PHE A 748 -9.49 31.24 17.22
N THR A 749 -10.29 32.27 16.99
CA THR A 749 -11.69 32.15 16.55
C THR A 749 -11.92 32.95 15.27
N ALA A 750 -12.76 32.44 14.39
CA ALA A 750 -13.13 33.10 13.14
C ALA A 750 -14.45 32.55 12.59
N GLU A 751 -14.97 33.14 11.52
CA GLU A 751 -16.13 32.66 10.78
C GLU A 751 -15.77 32.42 9.31
N VAL A 752 -16.22 31.31 8.73
CA VAL A 752 -16.13 31.06 7.28
C VAL A 752 -17.53 31.03 6.68
N VAL A 753 -17.73 31.60 5.49
CA VAL A 753 -19.04 31.54 4.82
C VAL A 753 -19.17 30.21 4.09
N ASN A 754 -20.05 29.33 4.58
CA ASN A 754 -20.39 28.09 3.91
C ASN A 754 -21.46 28.36 2.85
N HIS A 755 -21.09 28.28 1.58
CA HIS A 755 -21.94 28.65 0.45
C HIS A 755 -23.10 27.67 0.24
N THR A 756 -22.89 26.38 0.52
CA THR A 756 -23.92 25.34 0.43
C THR A 756 -25.01 25.51 1.49
N ARG A 757 -24.64 25.92 2.70
CA ARG A 757 -25.59 26.19 3.80
C ARG A 757 -26.15 27.61 3.79
N GLY A 758 -25.50 28.54 3.09
CA GLY A 758 -25.88 29.95 3.04
C GLY A 758 -25.70 30.68 4.38
N ALA A 759 -24.79 30.20 5.24
CA ALA A 759 -24.60 30.70 6.59
C ALA A 759 -23.11 30.81 6.95
N ALA A 760 -22.80 31.71 7.88
CA ALA A 760 -21.48 31.76 8.50
C ALA A 760 -21.33 30.57 9.48
N GLU A 761 -20.21 29.86 9.37
CA GLU A 761 -19.85 28.73 10.19
C GLU A 761 -18.70 29.14 11.13
N PRO A 762 -18.88 29.02 12.46
CA PRO A 762 -17.86 29.41 13.42
C PRO A 762 -16.73 28.38 13.44
N MET A 763 -15.49 28.86 13.36
CA MET A 763 -14.27 28.08 13.40
C MET A 763 -13.48 28.47 14.65
N ALA A 764 -12.91 27.48 15.34
CA ALA A 764 -12.08 27.73 16.51
C ALA A 764 -10.96 26.69 16.63
N ALA A 765 -9.81 27.12 17.13
CA ALA A 765 -8.72 26.27 17.59
C ALA A 765 -8.16 26.88 18.86
N SER A 766 -7.72 26.07 19.82
CA SER A 766 -7.13 26.58 21.06
C SER A 766 -6.00 25.69 21.57
N ARG A 767 -5.14 26.29 22.39
CA ARG A 767 -4.09 25.61 23.14
C ARG A 767 -4.07 26.14 24.58
N THR A 768 -3.89 25.22 25.52
CA THR A 768 -3.73 25.54 26.95
C THR A 768 -2.34 25.14 27.39
N TRP A 769 -1.73 25.98 28.22
CA TRP A 769 -0.48 25.73 28.93
C TRP A 769 -0.75 25.72 30.44
N SER A 770 -0.24 24.69 31.12
CA SER A 770 -0.21 24.64 32.58
C SER A 770 0.96 25.46 33.13
N VAL A 771 0.75 26.14 34.25
CA VAL A 771 1.80 26.91 34.94
C VAL A 771 2.06 26.26 36.29
N ASP A 772 3.33 25.93 36.56
CA ASP A 772 3.78 25.56 37.88
C ASP A 772 4.01 26.83 38.71
N ASP A 773 3.05 27.14 39.56
CA ASP A 773 3.07 28.33 40.44
C ASP A 773 3.77 28.07 41.79
N HIS A 774 4.06 26.79 42.10
CA HIS A 774 4.55 26.27 43.38
C HIS A 774 3.78 26.77 44.61
N ALA A 775 2.59 27.33 44.43
CA ALA A 775 1.86 28.04 45.48
C ALA A 775 1.38 27.10 46.60
N ASP A 776 1.11 25.85 46.24
CA ASP A 776 0.60 24.81 47.13
C ASP A 776 1.72 23.86 47.63
N THR A 777 2.99 24.28 47.53
CA THR A 777 4.16 23.46 47.91
C THR A 777 5.15 24.22 48.80
N ASP A 778 5.87 23.50 49.66
CA ASP A 778 6.94 24.05 50.50
C ASP A 778 8.29 24.15 49.73
N HIS A 779 8.28 24.04 48.40
CA HIS A 779 9.48 24.09 47.58
C HIS A 779 9.94 25.54 47.40
N LEU A 780 11.17 25.83 47.86
CA LEU A 780 11.82 27.14 47.70
C LEU A 780 12.85 27.17 46.56
N HIS A 781 13.06 26.05 45.88
CA HIS A 781 14.14 25.82 44.93
C HIS A 781 13.57 25.20 43.66
N GLU A 782 14.24 25.41 42.54
CA GLU A 782 13.90 24.82 41.25
C GLU A 782 15.15 24.41 40.46
N LEU A 783 14.97 23.47 39.55
CA LEU A 783 15.99 22.95 38.66
C LEU A 783 15.88 23.60 37.28
N TYR A 784 16.99 24.13 36.79
CA TYR A 784 17.13 24.69 35.45
C TYR A 784 18.25 23.99 34.69
N LEU A 785 18.09 23.85 33.37
CA LEU A 785 19.13 23.35 32.49
C LEU A 785 19.61 24.51 31.61
N ALA A 786 20.91 24.81 31.64
CA ALA A 786 21.54 25.78 30.76
C ALA A 786 22.54 25.07 29.83
N HIS A 787 22.88 25.71 28.72
CA HIS A 787 23.92 25.25 27.80
C HIS A 787 25.01 26.32 27.69
N ALA A 788 26.23 26.01 28.14
CA ALA A 788 27.39 26.88 28.09
C ALA A 788 28.36 26.43 26.98
N ALA A 789 29.44 27.21 26.75
CA ALA A 789 30.49 26.85 25.80
C ALA A 789 31.13 25.47 26.10
N ASP A 790 31.13 25.08 27.37
CA ASP A 790 31.73 23.84 27.88
C ASP A 790 30.74 22.65 27.86
N GLY A 791 29.48 22.89 27.46
CA GLY A 791 28.38 21.92 27.43
C GLY A 791 27.23 22.25 28.39
N TYR A 792 26.42 21.24 28.72
CA TYR A 792 25.25 21.38 29.60
C TYR A 792 25.62 21.59 31.06
N GLU A 793 24.81 22.40 31.74
CA GLU A 793 24.94 22.72 33.17
C GLU A 793 23.56 22.67 33.83
N LEU A 794 23.42 21.86 34.87
CA LEU A 794 22.23 21.84 35.72
C LEU A 794 22.40 22.87 36.84
N ARG A 795 21.44 23.77 37.03
CA ARG A 795 21.44 24.79 38.06
C ARG A 795 20.31 24.59 39.05
N VAL A 796 20.62 24.70 40.33
CA VAL A 796 19.65 24.74 41.43
C VAL A 796 19.59 26.16 41.94
N LEU A 797 18.47 26.82 41.69
CA LEU A 797 18.27 28.23 42.05
C LEU A 797 17.09 28.35 43.03
N GLY A 798 17.19 29.30 43.95
CA GLY A 798 16.05 29.73 44.77
C GLY A 798 15.06 30.56 43.96
N LYS A 799 13.92 30.88 44.59
CA LYS A 799 12.82 31.65 43.97
C LYS A 799 13.22 33.02 43.43
N ASP A 800 14.22 33.65 44.03
CA ASP A 800 14.77 34.95 43.63
C ASP A 800 16.02 34.82 42.75
N GLY A 801 16.34 33.62 42.26
CA GLY A 801 17.50 33.34 41.43
C GLY A 801 18.79 33.10 42.23
N GLU A 802 18.74 33.06 43.57
CA GLU A 802 19.92 32.82 44.39
C GLU A 802 20.52 31.42 44.14
N ALA A 803 21.84 31.36 43.97
CA ALA A 803 22.57 30.12 43.72
C ALA A 803 22.69 29.26 44.98
N GLN A 804 22.35 27.98 44.88
CA GLN A 804 22.30 27.07 46.03
C GLN A 804 23.50 26.12 46.04
N GLU A 805 24.51 26.41 46.88
CA GLU A 805 25.75 25.61 47.00
C GLU A 805 25.55 24.34 47.83
N GLY A 806 26.23 23.25 47.44
CA GLY A 806 26.31 22.02 48.22
C GLY A 806 25.03 21.17 48.20
N VAL A 807 24.11 21.43 47.28
CA VAL A 807 22.86 20.68 47.11
C VAL A 807 23.13 19.36 46.38
N PRO A 808 22.81 18.19 46.98
CA PRO A 808 22.88 16.91 46.30
C PRO A 808 21.87 16.84 45.15
N CYS A 809 22.37 16.48 43.96
CA CYS A 809 21.59 16.33 42.74
C CYS A 809 21.68 14.88 42.25
N HIS A 810 20.52 14.28 41.97
CA HIS A 810 20.41 13.02 41.26
C HIS A 810 20.10 13.30 39.81
N VAL A 811 20.94 12.84 38.89
CA VAL A 811 20.75 13.04 37.45
C VAL A 811 20.66 11.67 36.78
N SER A 812 19.60 11.46 36.01
CA SER A 812 19.40 10.29 35.17
C SER A 812 19.42 10.74 33.71
N LEU A 813 20.26 10.10 32.92
CA LEU A 813 20.45 10.40 31.50
C LEU A 813 19.83 9.26 30.70
N GLU A 814 18.93 9.59 29.79
CA GLU A 814 18.30 8.65 28.87
C GLU A 814 18.87 8.90 27.47
N GLY A 815 19.60 7.93 26.94
CA GLY A 815 20.03 7.88 25.55
C GLY A 815 19.75 6.49 24.99
N ARG A 816 20.77 5.84 24.41
CA ARG A 816 20.70 4.39 24.10
C ARG A 816 20.53 3.55 25.37
N LEU A 817 21.12 4.01 26.47
CA LEU A 817 21.02 3.41 27.79
C LEU A 817 20.48 4.46 28.75
N SER A 818 19.75 3.99 29.76
CA SER A 818 19.42 4.81 30.92
C SER A 818 20.57 4.69 31.91
N VAL A 819 21.23 5.80 32.22
CA VAL A 819 22.38 5.85 33.13
C VAL A 819 22.11 6.88 34.21
N ASP A 820 22.18 6.45 35.46
CA ASP A 820 22.20 7.37 36.59
C ASP A 820 23.63 7.89 36.77
N ALA A 821 23.78 9.21 36.80
CA ALA A 821 25.03 9.86 37.11
C ALA A 821 25.46 9.51 38.55
N PRO A 822 26.77 9.51 38.84
CA PRO A 822 27.25 9.42 40.21
C PRO A 822 26.67 10.55 41.07
N PRO A 823 26.70 10.48 42.41
CA PRO A 823 26.23 11.57 43.27
C PRO A 823 26.91 12.91 42.90
N LEU A 824 26.13 13.88 42.43
CA LEU A 824 26.59 15.21 42.08
C LEU A 824 26.17 16.20 43.18
N THR A 825 26.97 17.25 43.37
CA THR A 825 26.64 18.34 44.30
C THR A 825 26.90 19.66 43.60
N THR A 826 26.03 20.64 43.82
CA THR A 826 26.17 21.97 43.22
C THR A 826 27.40 22.69 43.76
N ASP A 827 28.07 23.44 42.89
CA ASP A 827 29.19 24.30 43.26
C ASP A 827 28.72 25.65 43.86
N ARG A 828 29.66 26.57 44.09
CA ARG A 828 29.40 27.93 44.61
C ARG A 828 28.47 28.77 43.74
N THR A 829 28.30 28.40 42.48
CA THR A 829 27.39 29.05 41.54
C THR A 829 26.04 28.35 41.45
N GLY A 830 25.79 27.36 42.32
CA GLY A 830 24.57 26.58 42.34
C GLY A 830 24.49 25.58 41.19
N ALA A 831 25.63 25.25 40.58
CA ALA A 831 25.66 24.55 39.31
C ALA A 831 26.38 23.19 39.37
N VAL A 832 25.95 22.28 38.50
CA VAL A 832 26.55 20.99 38.22
C VAL A 832 26.88 20.92 36.74
N ARG A 833 28.17 20.85 36.40
CA ARG A 833 28.63 20.75 35.01
C ARG A 833 28.46 19.34 34.50
N LEU A 834 27.61 19.17 33.49
CA LEU A 834 27.29 17.88 32.87
C LEU A 834 28.12 17.65 31.59
N GLY A 835 28.71 18.71 31.04
CA GLY A 835 29.51 18.66 29.82
C GLY A 835 28.64 18.48 28.57
N ALA A 836 29.24 18.13 27.44
CA ALA A 836 28.56 18.15 26.13
C ALA A 836 27.38 17.16 25.97
N LEU A 837 27.21 16.19 26.88
CA LEU A 837 26.19 15.14 26.84
C LEU A 837 25.92 14.57 25.42
N PRO A 838 26.97 14.12 24.69
CA PRO A 838 26.76 13.53 23.37
C PRO A 838 25.88 12.28 23.52
N HIS A 839 24.88 12.14 22.65
CA HIS A 839 24.04 10.93 22.54
C HIS A 839 22.99 10.78 23.65
N VAL A 840 22.79 11.80 24.48
CA VAL A 840 21.69 11.86 25.45
C VAL A 840 20.47 12.48 24.77
N ARG A 841 19.33 11.79 24.85
CA ARG A 841 18.05 12.23 24.29
C ARG A 841 17.23 13.01 25.31
N SER A 842 17.20 12.51 26.54
CA SER A 842 16.49 13.16 27.65
C SER A 842 17.35 13.14 28.89
N LEU A 843 17.20 14.18 29.70
CA LEU A 843 17.83 14.32 31.00
C LEU A 843 16.73 14.48 32.04
N ARG A 844 16.79 13.68 33.10
CA ARG A 844 15.98 13.87 34.31
C ARG A 844 16.89 14.24 35.46
N ALA A 845 16.54 15.27 36.22
CA ALA A 845 17.23 15.62 37.45
C ALA A 845 16.25 15.71 38.61
N SER A 846 16.72 15.40 39.82
CA SER A 846 16.02 15.70 41.06
C SER A 846 16.96 16.28 42.13
N ALA A 847 16.48 17.31 42.82
CA ALA A 847 17.13 17.92 43.98
C ALA A 847 16.07 18.63 44.84
N CYS A 848 16.30 18.76 46.15
CA CYS A 848 15.41 19.47 47.07
C CYS A 848 13.91 19.05 46.98
N GLY A 849 13.64 17.78 46.65
CA GLY A 849 12.28 17.25 46.49
C GLY A 849 11.59 17.62 45.17
N VAL A 850 12.25 18.36 44.28
CA VAL A 850 11.78 18.71 42.94
C VAL A 850 12.43 17.79 41.91
N SER A 851 11.64 17.31 40.93
CA SER A 851 12.16 16.54 39.80
C SER A 851 11.72 17.13 38.46
N ARG A 852 12.69 17.37 37.56
CA ARG A 852 12.46 17.92 36.22
C ARG A 852 13.04 17.00 35.16
N SER A 853 12.43 17.04 33.98
CA SER A 853 12.86 16.27 32.82
C SER A 853 12.92 17.18 31.60
N TRP A 854 14.01 17.12 30.86
CA TRP A 854 14.23 17.86 29.61
C TRP A 854 14.39 16.88 28.47
N GLU A 855 13.72 17.16 27.36
CA GLU A 855 14.05 16.57 26.06
C GLU A 855 15.10 17.44 25.39
N LEU A 856 16.28 16.89 25.12
CA LEU A 856 17.39 17.62 24.54
C LEU A 856 17.30 17.57 23.02
N LEU A 857 17.47 18.73 22.37
CA LEU A 857 17.83 18.75 20.96
C LEU A 857 19.30 18.31 20.84
N PRO A 858 19.67 17.46 19.89
CA PRO A 858 21.02 16.93 19.88
C PRO A 858 22.05 18.02 19.56
N ALA A 859 23.02 18.21 20.46
CA ALA A 859 23.93 19.35 20.44
C ALA A 859 24.81 19.49 19.18
N GLN A 860 25.04 18.40 18.43
CA GLN A 860 25.75 18.39 17.15
C GLN A 860 25.30 17.19 16.30
N GLY A 861 24.76 17.44 15.10
CA GLY A 861 24.66 16.46 14.01
C GLY A 861 23.80 15.23 14.28
N ARG A 862 22.70 15.39 15.03
CA ARG A 862 21.72 14.32 15.27
C ARG A 862 20.30 14.91 15.21
N LEU A 863 19.47 14.32 14.36
CA LEU A 863 17.99 14.19 14.36
C LEU A 863 17.06 15.30 14.92
N GLY A 864 17.50 16.56 14.98
CA GLY A 864 16.65 17.76 15.00
C GLY A 864 16.31 18.27 13.60
N ILE A 865 16.19 17.39 12.61
CA ILE A 865 15.91 17.78 11.22
C ILE A 865 14.61 17.14 10.81
N SER A 866 13.64 17.96 10.36
CA SER A 866 12.40 17.43 9.80
C SER A 866 12.69 16.90 8.40
N LEU A 867 12.73 15.58 8.26
CA LEU A 867 12.75 14.93 6.97
C LEU A 867 11.32 14.77 6.48
N PRO A 868 11.05 15.03 5.18
CA PRO A 868 9.75 14.73 4.62
C PRO A 868 9.55 13.20 4.57
N GLY A 869 8.31 12.74 4.69
CA GLY A 869 8.01 11.30 4.60
C GLY A 869 8.17 10.76 3.17
N GLN A 870 7.93 11.61 2.18
CA GLN A 870 8.06 11.32 0.76
C GLN A 870 8.71 12.53 0.03
N VAL A 871 9.26 12.32 -1.16
CA VAL A 871 9.62 13.35 -2.14
C VAL A 871 9.32 12.86 -3.54
N ASP A 872 8.64 13.66 -4.35
CA ASP A 872 8.40 13.41 -5.78
C ASP A 872 9.24 14.34 -6.68
N ALA A 873 10.01 13.75 -7.60
CA ALA A 873 10.81 14.49 -8.58
C ALA A 873 10.64 13.93 -10.00
N LEU A 874 11.04 14.69 -11.02
CA LEU A 874 11.13 14.17 -12.39
C LEU A 874 12.47 13.49 -12.65
N GLU A 875 12.50 12.58 -13.62
CA GLU A 875 13.76 11.97 -14.10
C GLU A 875 14.78 13.06 -14.48
N GLY A 876 15.95 13.00 -13.85
CA GLY A 876 17.03 13.98 -14.02
C GLY A 876 16.95 15.25 -13.15
N GLU A 877 15.90 15.46 -12.36
CA GLU A 877 15.87 16.51 -11.33
C GLU A 877 16.68 16.09 -10.09
N ASP A 878 17.45 17.01 -9.53
CA ASP A 878 18.19 16.77 -8.29
C ASP A 878 17.25 16.85 -7.08
N VAL A 879 17.25 15.81 -6.24
CA VAL A 879 16.54 15.83 -4.95
C VAL A 879 17.51 16.30 -3.86
N ARG A 880 17.16 17.37 -3.14
CA ARG A 880 17.95 17.97 -2.06
C ARG A 880 17.25 17.81 -0.72
N LEU A 881 17.88 17.11 0.21
CA LEU A 881 17.36 16.82 1.54
C LEU A 881 18.37 17.27 2.60
N PRO A 882 17.91 17.71 3.78
CA PRO A 882 18.83 18.00 4.88
C PRO A 882 19.51 16.70 5.34
N CYS A 883 20.84 16.71 5.47
CA CYS A 883 21.62 15.58 5.94
C CYS A 883 21.74 15.64 7.47
N PRO A 884 21.20 14.64 8.20
CA PRO A 884 21.21 14.68 9.66
C PRO A 884 22.59 14.56 10.29
N TYR A 885 23.63 14.29 9.50
CA TYR A 885 24.98 14.08 9.99
C TYR A 885 25.93 15.21 9.62
N LEU A 886 26.85 15.55 10.54
CA LEU A 886 27.92 16.54 10.36
C LEU A 886 29.21 15.94 9.77
N TYR A 887 29.13 14.81 9.06
CA TYR A 887 30.31 14.18 8.48
C TYR A 887 30.74 14.88 7.19
N THR A 888 32.05 14.97 6.95
CA THR A 888 32.64 15.46 5.69
C THR A 888 32.59 14.42 4.57
N LYS A 889 32.20 13.16 4.86
CA LYS A 889 32.01 12.10 3.87
C LYS A 889 30.79 11.24 4.22
N LEU A 890 30.03 10.87 3.19
CA LEU A 890 28.93 9.90 3.27
C LEU A 890 29.52 8.50 3.39
N GLU A 891 29.25 7.82 4.49
CA GLU A 891 29.59 6.41 4.67
C GLU A 891 28.35 5.53 4.41
N PRO A 892 28.47 4.40 3.67
CA PRO A 892 27.33 3.58 3.27
C PRO A 892 26.47 3.01 4.41
N HIS A 893 27.03 2.93 5.62
CA HIS A 893 26.29 2.46 6.80
C HIS A 893 25.46 3.56 7.48
N LEU A 894 25.63 4.82 7.07
CA LEU A 894 24.91 5.98 7.61
C LEU A 894 23.74 6.39 6.72
N VAL A 895 23.91 6.28 5.40
CA VAL A 895 22.87 6.59 4.43
C VAL A 895 22.88 5.52 3.36
N SER A 896 21.72 4.94 3.08
CA SER A 896 21.53 4.05 1.94
C SER A 896 20.32 4.47 1.11
N LEU A 897 20.48 4.40 -0.20
CA LEU A 897 19.39 4.60 -1.16
C LEU A 897 19.17 3.27 -1.87
N THR A 898 17.96 2.73 -1.77
CA THR A 898 17.63 1.44 -2.38
C THR A 898 16.42 1.58 -3.28
N GLU A 899 16.53 1.07 -4.50
CA GLU A 899 15.41 0.99 -5.45
C GLU A 899 14.47 -0.14 -5.05
N LEU A 900 13.17 0.15 -5.13
CA LEU A 900 12.08 -0.76 -4.82
C LEU A 900 11.37 -1.18 -6.11
N CYS A 901 10.90 -2.42 -6.13
CA CYS A 901 10.12 -3.00 -7.21
C CYS A 901 9.03 -3.93 -6.67
N GLY A 902 8.19 -4.44 -7.56
CA GLY A 902 7.13 -5.40 -7.22
C GLY A 902 5.81 -4.74 -6.79
N PRO A 903 4.78 -5.55 -6.48
CA PRO A 903 3.51 -5.04 -5.97
C PRO A 903 3.73 -4.34 -4.62
N ASP A 904 3.19 -3.13 -4.49
CA ASP A 904 3.30 -2.25 -3.31
C ASP A 904 4.74 -1.91 -2.89
N ASP A 905 5.69 -1.86 -3.84
CA ASP A 905 7.10 -1.49 -3.59
C ASP A 905 7.79 -2.32 -2.49
N GLN A 906 7.44 -3.60 -2.39
CA GLN A 906 7.91 -4.47 -1.31
C GLN A 906 9.29 -5.11 -1.57
N TRP A 907 9.76 -5.19 -2.81
CA TRP A 907 11.01 -5.89 -3.15
C TRP A 907 12.18 -4.93 -3.31
N LEU A 908 13.34 -5.30 -2.74
CA LEU A 908 14.59 -4.55 -2.92
C LEU A 908 15.25 -4.96 -4.24
N SER A 909 15.42 -4.00 -5.15
CA SER A 909 16.11 -4.23 -6.43
C SER A 909 17.62 -4.08 -6.27
N ARG A 910 18.09 -2.83 -6.13
CA ARG A 910 19.52 -2.48 -6.11
C ARG A 910 19.77 -1.26 -5.24
N GLY A 911 20.96 -1.20 -4.61
CA GLY A 911 21.45 -0.01 -3.92
C GLY A 911 22.07 1.01 -4.89
N TRP A 912 21.87 2.30 -4.62
CA TRP A 912 22.34 3.41 -5.46
C TRP A 912 23.29 4.35 -4.71
N PRO A 913 24.44 3.87 -4.18
CA PRO A 913 25.40 4.73 -3.49
C PRO A 913 26.00 5.80 -4.40
N GLU A 914 26.13 5.53 -5.70
CA GLU A 914 26.66 6.46 -6.71
C GLU A 914 25.76 7.69 -6.94
N ALA A 915 24.48 7.62 -6.59
CA ALA A 915 23.53 8.72 -6.73
C ALA A 915 23.59 9.71 -5.57
N LEU A 916 24.26 9.35 -4.46
CA LEU A 916 24.33 10.14 -3.24
C LEU A 916 25.55 11.08 -3.26
N SER A 917 25.32 12.36 -3.04
CA SER A 917 26.38 13.37 -2.87
C SER A 917 26.06 14.29 -1.70
N LEU A 918 27.10 14.82 -1.04
CA LEU A 918 26.95 15.74 0.09
C LEU A 918 27.50 17.11 -0.30
N GLU A 919 26.67 18.13 -0.16
CA GLU A 919 27.08 19.53 -0.18
C GLU A 919 27.34 19.96 1.28
N GLU A 920 28.59 20.34 1.58
CA GLU A 920 28.99 20.72 2.95
C GLU A 920 28.29 22.00 3.39
N ALA A 921 27.94 22.05 4.67
CA ALA A 921 27.42 23.26 5.28
C ALA A 921 28.55 24.30 5.42
N SER A 922 28.26 25.58 5.16
CA SER A 922 29.22 26.66 5.42
C SER A 922 29.51 26.77 6.92
N ALA A 923 30.77 27.01 7.28
CA ALA A 923 31.26 26.99 8.67
C ALA A 923 30.40 27.83 9.63
N GLY A 924 29.75 27.19 10.60
CA GLY A 924 28.92 27.79 11.65
C GLY A 924 28.35 26.73 12.62
N ALA A 925 28.05 27.13 13.86
CA ALA A 925 27.45 26.22 14.86
C ALA A 925 25.96 26.01 14.56
N GLY A 926 25.53 24.78 14.29
CA GLY A 926 24.13 24.42 13.97
C GLY A 926 23.81 24.23 12.48
N ALA A 927 24.80 24.35 11.59
CA ALA A 927 24.62 24.22 10.15
C ALA A 927 24.42 22.76 9.70
N CYS A 928 23.42 22.50 8.84
CA CYS A 928 23.12 21.18 8.30
C CYS A 928 23.67 21.02 6.87
N GLY A 929 24.37 19.92 6.58
CA GLY A 929 24.79 19.59 5.22
C GLY A 929 23.59 19.24 4.35
N VAL A 930 23.71 19.38 3.03
CA VAL A 930 22.61 19.03 2.10
C VAL A 930 22.96 17.74 1.37
N LEU A 931 22.16 16.70 1.57
CA LEU A 931 22.21 15.47 0.79
C LEU A 931 21.55 15.70 -0.57
N VAL A 932 22.28 15.47 -1.66
CA VAL A 932 21.80 15.63 -3.02
C VAL A 932 21.79 14.28 -3.73
N LEU A 933 20.59 13.85 -4.16
CA LEU A 933 20.38 12.67 -5.00
C LEU A 933 20.40 13.11 -6.48
N ARG A 934 21.29 12.50 -7.28
CA ARG A 934 21.47 12.88 -8.69
C ARG A 934 21.31 11.70 -9.64
N GLY A 935 20.81 11.97 -10.83
CA GLY A 935 20.79 11.01 -11.93
C GLY A 935 19.86 9.81 -11.71
N LEU A 936 18.88 9.92 -10.82
CA LEU A 936 17.88 8.88 -10.60
C LEU A 936 16.96 8.77 -11.81
N ARG A 937 16.63 7.52 -12.17
CA ARG A 937 15.70 7.18 -13.24
C ARG A 937 14.29 7.07 -12.69
N HIS A 938 13.31 6.96 -13.58
CA HIS A 938 11.94 6.66 -13.17
C HIS A 938 11.89 5.38 -12.32
N GLY A 939 11.29 5.46 -11.13
CA GLY A 939 11.24 4.36 -10.18
C GLY A 939 10.89 4.82 -8.76
N HIS A 940 10.69 3.84 -7.89
CA HIS A 940 10.44 4.05 -6.46
C HIS A 940 11.73 3.76 -5.70
N TYR A 941 12.16 4.70 -4.88
CA TYR A 941 13.38 4.56 -4.08
C TYR A 941 13.07 4.79 -2.62
N ARG A 942 13.85 4.15 -1.76
CA ARG A 942 13.79 4.31 -0.31
C ARG A 942 15.14 4.81 0.17
N LEU A 943 15.14 6.05 0.67
CA LEU A 943 16.29 6.63 1.32
C LEU A 943 16.21 6.35 2.82
N LEU A 944 17.26 5.76 3.36
CA LEU A 944 17.34 5.33 4.74
C LEU A 944 18.50 6.05 5.40
N PHE A 945 18.20 6.76 6.49
CA PHE A 945 19.18 7.37 7.37
C PHE A 945 19.32 6.47 8.59
N ALA A 946 20.54 5.95 8.81
CA ALA A 946 20.86 5.16 9.97
C ALA A 946 20.75 6.02 11.24
N GLY A 947 19.90 5.62 12.17
CA GLY A 947 19.88 6.26 13.49
C GLY A 947 21.28 6.20 14.10
N ALA A 948 21.76 7.30 14.67
CA ALA A 948 23.06 7.29 15.31
C ALA A 948 22.94 6.53 16.63
N SER A 949 23.60 5.38 16.74
CA SER A 949 23.74 4.58 17.97
C SER A 949 22.44 4.44 18.81
N GLY A 950 21.43 3.73 18.29
CA GLY A 950 20.23 3.33 19.05
C GLY A 950 18.94 4.11 18.77
N GLU A 951 18.94 5.04 17.83
CA GLU A 951 17.72 5.69 17.31
C GLU A 951 17.07 4.85 16.19
N PRO A 952 15.73 4.92 16.03
CA PRO A 952 15.07 4.23 14.94
C PRO A 952 15.52 4.81 13.59
N LEU A 953 15.65 3.94 12.60
CA LEU A 953 15.88 4.35 11.22
C LEU A 953 14.85 5.40 10.76
N ARG A 954 15.32 6.46 10.10
CA ARG A 954 14.43 7.38 9.37
C ARG A 954 14.41 6.97 7.91
N THR A 955 13.22 6.95 7.34
CA THR A 955 12.99 6.56 5.95
C THR A 955 12.29 7.70 5.22
N VAL A 956 12.78 8.02 4.02
CA VAL A 956 12.14 8.93 3.08
C VAL A 956 11.82 8.15 1.81
N ALA A 957 10.56 8.13 1.38
CA ALA A 957 10.17 7.58 0.08
C ALA A 957 10.55 8.59 -1.01
N VAL A 958 11.29 8.18 -2.03
CA VAL A 958 11.71 9.05 -3.14
C VAL A 958 11.13 8.48 -4.41
N HIS A 959 10.14 9.16 -4.97
CA HIS A 959 9.45 8.75 -6.19
C HIS A 959 9.91 9.59 -7.37
N ILE A 960 10.48 8.94 -8.37
CA ILE A 960 10.96 9.61 -9.57
C ILE A 960 10.01 9.30 -10.71
N HIS A 961 9.42 10.34 -11.30
CA HIS A 961 8.40 10.23 -12.33
C HIS A 961 8.97 10.50 -13.72
N LYS A 962 8.62 9.64 -14.67
CA LYS A 962 8.83 9.92 -16.10
C LYS A 962 7.70 10.80 -16.61
N GLY A 963 8.04 12.01 -17.04
CA GLY A 963 7.02 12.96 -17.49
C GLY A 963 7.54 14.37 -17.66
N ARG A 964 6.61 15.33 -17.63
CA ARG A 964 6.94 16.77 -17.65
C ARG A 964 6.09 17.54 -16.64
N ARG A 965 6.61 18.66 -16.15
CA ARG A 965 5.83 19.60 -15.33
C ARG A 965 4.64 20.14 -16.14
N TRP A 966 3.45 20.14 -15.55
CA TRP A 966 2.19 20.52 -16.20
C TRP A 966 1.63 21.80 -15.58
N GLN A 967 1.55 22.88 -16.37
CA GLN A 967 1.07 24.20 -15.93
C GLN A 967 1.81 24.80 -14.70
N GLY A 968 3.13 24.57 -14.59
CA GLY A 968 3.97 25.03 -13.47
C GLY A 968 4.50 23.87 -12.63
N GLU A 969 5.07 24.15 -11.45
CA GLU A 969 5.74 23.13 -10.62
C GLU A 969 4.78 22.15 -9.92
N GLY A 970 3.49 22.49 -9.79
CA GLY A 970 2.54 21.77 -8.92
C GLY A 970 1.91 20.49 -9.47
N TYR A 971 2.13 20.15 -10.75
CA TYR A 971 1.61 18.93 -11.36
C TYR A 971 2.67 18.26 -12.24
N VAL A 972 2.68 16.93 -12.24
CA VAL A 972 3.50 16.10 -13.11
C VAL A 972 2.59 15.36 -14.08
N LEU A 973 2.74 15.64 -15.37
CA LEU A 973 2.09 14.90 -16.44
C LEU A 973 2.91 13.66 -16.75
N ARG A 974 2.39 12.49 -16.38
CA ARG A 974 2.86 11.19 -16.83
C ARG A 974 2.10 10.78 -18.10
N HIS A 975 2.46 9.64 -18.68
CA HIS A 975 1.79 9.11 -19.87
C HIS A 975 0.35 8.62 -19.59
N ASP A 976 0.13 8.12 -18.39
CA ASP A 976 -1.05 7.41 -17.87
C ASP A 976 -1.87 8.25 -16.91
N ALA A 977 -1.29 9.28 -16.30
CA ALA A 977 -1.93 10.07 -15.25
C ALA A 977 -1.36 11.49 -15.14
N ILE A 978 -2.08 12.35 -14.44
CA ILE A 978 -1.52 13.56 -13.86
C ILE A 978 -1.39 13.38 -12.36
N LEU A 979 -0.18 13.50 -11.85
CA LEU A 979 0.09 13.52 -10.43
C LEU A 979 0.09 14.97 -9.95
N GLU A 980 -0.65 15.27 -8.89
CA GLU A 980 -0.44 16.51 -8.16
C GLU A 980 0.85 16.42 -7.35
N ASN A 981 1.90 17.11 -7.81
CA ASN A 981 3.20 17.13 -7.14
C ASN A 981 3.26 18.35 -6.21
N ARG A 982 2.92 18.12 -4.93
CA ARG A 982 2.94 19.15 -3.89
C ARG A 982 4.30 19.28 -3.20
N GLU A 983 5.09 18.23 -3.23
CA GLU A 983 6.43 18.23 -2.64
C GLU A 983 7.43 18.86 -3.61
N ARG A 984 8.43 19.55 -3.07
CA ARG A 984 9.53 20.06 -3.89
C ARG A 984 10.63 19.02 -3.89
N PRO A 985 11.38 18.89 -5.00
CA PRO A 985 12.59 18.09 -4.98
C PRO A 985 13.61 18.63 -3.97
N SER A 986 13.53 19.89 -3.54
CA SER A 986 14.38 20.48 -2.49
C SER A 986 13.59 20.78 -1.21
N ALA A 987 13.96 20.15 -0.10
CA ALA A 987 13.36 20.38 1.22
C ALA A 987 13.94 21.63 1.90
N LEU A 988 13.12 22.27 2.74
CA LEU A 988 13.52 23.42 3.55
C LEU A 988 14.65 23.02 4.51
N THR A 989 15.78 23.73 4.46
CA THR A 989 16.98 23.38 5.23
C THR A 989 17.66 24.64 5.75
N ILE A 990 18.10 24.64 7.02
CA ILE A 990 18.96 25.71 7.55
C ILE A 990 20.42 25.34 7.23
N THR A 991 21.03 26.11 6.33
CA THR A 991 22.39 25.84 5.82
C THR A 991 23.48 26.51 6.63
N SER A 992 23.16 27.58 7.36
CA SER A 992 24.14 28.30 8.18
C SER A 992 23.50 29.13 9.27
N THR A 993 24.18 29.20 10.41
CA THR A 993 23.82 30.04 11.56
C THR A 993 25.10 30.68 12.07
N ALA A 994 25.19 32.00 11.95
CA ALA A 994 26.35 32.78 12.37
C ALA A 994 25.91 33.85 13.39
N VAL A 995 26.39 33.69 14.62
CA VAL A 995 26.21 34.68 15.69
C VAL A 995 27.42 35.61 15.69
N GLN A 996 27.19 36.89 15.42
CA GLN A 996 28.17 37.97 15.49
C GLN A 996 27.80 38.92 16.63
N PRO A 997 28.75 39.71 17.15
CA PRO A 997 28.43 40.75 18.12
C PRO A 997 27.37 41.71 17.57
N GLY A 998 26.17 41.70 18.16
CA GLY A 998 25.03 42.54 17.77
C GLY A 998 24.21 42.06 16.56
N ALA A 999 24.48 40.88 15.99
CA ALA A 999 23.67 40.36 14.88
C ALA A 999 23.71 38.83 14.74
N VAL A 1000 22.60 38.23 14.32
CA VAL A 1000 22.51 36.84 13.88
C VAL A 1000 22.20 36.79 12.40
N THR A 1001 22.97 36.00 11.66
CA THR A 1001 22.72 35.72 10.24
C THR A 1001 22.36 34.25 10.07
N VAL A 1002 21.26 33.97 9.40
CA VAL A 1002 20.75 32.63 9.12
C VAL A 1002 20.63 32.45 7.61
N GLY A 1003 21.20 31.37 7.10
CA GLY A 1003 21.04 30.92 5.71
C GLY A 1003 20.05 29.77 5.63
N VAL A 1004 19.11 29.85 4.68
CA VAL A 1004 18.04 28.90 4.47
C VAL A 1004 17.99 28.49 2.99
N ALA A 1005 18.05 27.19 2.72
CA ALA A 1005 17.85 26.61 1.39
C ALA A 1005 16.42 26.06 1.25
N GLY A 1006 15.94 25.94 0.01
CA GLY A 1006 14.59 25.43 -0.29
C GLY A 1006 13.47 26.46 -0.12
N VAL A 1007 13.81 27.75 -0.02
CA VAL A 1007 12.87 28.85 0.26
C VAL A 1007 11.72 28.92 -0.76
N GLY A 1008 10.50 29.06 -0.26
CA GLY A 1008 9.29 29.37 -1.01
C GLY A 1008 8.71 30.73 -0.65
N ALA A 1009 7.68 31.17 -1.38
CA ALA A 1009 7.01 32.44 -1.14
C ALA A 1009 6.38 32.54 0.27
N GLY A 1010 6.02 31.40 0.87
CA GLY A 1010 5.44 31.29 2.21
C GLY A 1010 6.45 31.01 3.33
N THR A 1011 7.75 30.96 3.05
CA THR A 1011 8.75 30.62 4.08
C THR A 1011 8.90 31.76 5.08
N ARG A 1012 8.90 31.40 6.36
CA ARG A 1012 9.12 32.27 7.52
C ARG A 1012 10.19 31.71 8.43
N LEU A 1013 10.87 32.61 9.12
CA LEU A 1013 11.90 32.29 10.10
C LEU A 1013 11.50 32.89 11.47
N HIS A 1014 11.73 32.10 12.52
CA HIS A 1014 11.53 32.47 13.92
C HIS A 1014 12.83 32.22 14.68
N VAL A 1015 13.20 33.13 15.57
CA VAL A 1015 14.41 33.05 16.38
C VAL A 1015 14.04 33.27 17.84
N PHE A 1016 14.42 32.34 18.69
CA PHE A 1016 14.18 32.34 20.13
C PHE A 1016 15.51 32.26 20.88
N GLY A 1017 15.84 33.26 21.69
CA GLY A 1017 16.97 33.26 22.62
C GLY A 1017 16.48 33.13 24.06
N PHE A 1018 17.09 32.23 24.82
CA PHE A 1018 16.69 31.90 26.18
C PHE A 1018 17.90 31.59 27.07
N HIS A 1019 17.75 31.78 28.38
CA HIS A 1019 18.79 31.49 29.38
C HIS A 1019 18.77 30.03 29.81
N PHE A 1020 17.58 29.43 29.90
CA PHE A 1020 17.37 28.06 30.32
C PHE A 1020 16.63 27.27 29.24
N LEU A 1021 17.07 26.04 28.97
CA LEU A 1021 16.41 25.16 28.02
C LEU A 1021 14.98 24.83 28.51
N PRO A 1022 13.95 25.09 27.68
CA PRO A 1022 12.60 24.62 27.93
C PRO A 1022 12.55 23.09 28.08
N PRO A 1023 11.85 22.54 29.10
CA PRO A 1023 11.69 21.10 29.30
C PRO A 1023 11.16 20.34 28.08
N LYS A 1024 10.26 20.98 27.32
CA LYS A 1024 9.56 20.42 26.16
C LYS A 1024 9.92 21.15 24.85
N LEU A 1025 11.20 21.45 24.66
CA LEU A 1025 11.69 22.18 23.48
C LEU A 1025 11.25 21.52 22.14
N PRO A 1026 11.29 20.18 21.96
CA PRO A 1026 10.86 19.55 20.72
C PRO A 1026 9.37 19.73 20.40
N GLU A 1027 8.51 19.89 21.40
CA GLU A 1027 7.07 20.12 21.19
C GLU A 1027 6.79 21.45 20.50
N LEU A 1028 7.64 22.47 20.69
CA LEU A 1028 7.51 23.77 20.04
C LEU A 1028 7.68 23.64 18.52
N VAL A 1029 8.55 22.73 18.08
CA VAL A 1029 8.82 22.45 16.66
C VAL A 1029 7.80 21.46 16.09
N SER A 1030 7.46 20.39 16.83
CA SER A 1030 6.57 19.33 16.33
C SER A 1030 5.16 19.85 16.04
N GLN A 1031 4.66 20.82 16.80
CA GLN A 1031 3.34 21.40 16.54
C GLN A 1031 3.26 22.19 15.23
N LEU A 1032 4.34 22.91 14.87
CA LEU A 1032 4.43 23.55 13.55
C LEU A 1032 4.48 22.49 12.45
N GLN A 1033 5.19 21.38 12.69
CA GLN A 1033 5.23 20.26 11.76
C GLN A 1033 3.87 19.57 11.60
N ASP A 1034 3.12 19.32 12.67
CA ASP A 1034 1.88 18.55 12.64
C ASP A 1034 0.77 19.32 11.90
N VAL A 1035 0.64 20.63 12.18
CA VAL A 1035 -0.25 21.53 11.44
C VAL A 1035 0.16 21.62 9.96
N ASN A 1036 1.44 21.39 9.67
CA ASN A 1036 1.98 21.31 8.32
C ASN A 1036 1.83 19.93 7.64
N ARG A 1037 1.80 18.82 8.40
CA ARG A 1037 1.83 17.42 7.92
C ARG A 1037 0.46 16.94 7.42
N GLU A 1038 -0.64 17.48 7.94
CA GLU A 1038 -2.00 17.03 7.59
C GLU A 1038 -2.55 17.62 6.28
N ALA A 1039 -1.66 18.10 5.41
CA ALA A 1039 -1.98 18.57 4.07
C ALA A 1039 -1.53 17.54 3.00
N HIS A 1040 -2.34 16.47 2.91
CA HIS A 1040 -2.73 15.78 1.67
C HIS A 1040 -2.02 14.48 1.28
N ALA A 1041 -2.82 13.43 1.05
CA ALA A 1041 -2.46 12.33 0.17
C ALA A 1041 -2.24 12.85 -1.26
N HIS A 1042 -1.25 12.30 -1.96
CA HIS A 1042 -1.03 12.54 -3.38
C HIS A 1042 -2.32 12.25 -4.15
N VAL A 1043 -2.76 13.20 -4.97
CA VAL A 1043 -3.91 12.96 -5.85
C VAL A 1043 -3.35 12.62 -7.22
N THR A 1044 -3.44 11.36 -7.57
CA THR A 1044 -3.19 10.87 -8.92
C THR A 1044 -4.51 10.90 -9.68
N PHE A 1045 -4.52 11.59 -10.81
CA PHE A 1045 -5.63 11.60 -11.75
C PHE A 1045 -5.30 10.66 -12.91
N PRO A 1046 -5.69 9.38 -12.82
CA PRO A 1046 -5.47 8.45 -13.92
C PRO A 1046 -6.24 8.92 -15.15
N PHE A 1047 -5.59 8.86 -16.30
CA PHE A 1047 -6.25 9.04 -17.56
C PHE A 1047 -7.11 7.84 -17.85
N GLN A 1048 -8.34 8.13 -18.26
CA GLN A 1048 -9.23 7.10 -18.73
C GLN A 1048 -8.78 6.62 -20.11
N GLN A 1049 -8.10 5.49 -20.14
CA GLN A 1049 -7.71 4.77 -21.35
C GLN A 1049 -8.82 3.81 -21.74
N TRP A 1050 -9.69 4.26 -22.62
CA TRP A 1050 -10.82 3.47 -23.08
C TRP A 1050 -10.42 2.70 -24.31
N GLN A 1051 -10.14 1.41 -24.12
CA GLN A 1051 -9.73 0.54 -25.20
C GLN A 1051 -10.87 0.30 -26.21
N ASN A 1052 -10.47 0.02 -27.45
CA ASN A 1052 -11.35 -0.46 -28.52
C ASN A 1052 -11.90 -1.84 -28.14
N LEU A 1053 -13.15 -2.13 -28.52
CA LEU A 1053 -13.79 -3.42 -28.25
C LEU A 1053 -13.97 -4.21 -29.55
N TYR A 1054 -13.58 -5.47 -29.55
CA TYR A 1054 -13.69 -6.36 -30.71
C TYR A 1054 -14.55 -7.57 -30.35
N GLN A 1055 -15.59 -7.81 -31.14
CA GLN A 1055 -16.52 -8.92 -30.95
C GLN A 1055 -16.69 -9.68 -32.25
N SER A 1056 -16.44 -11.00 -32.22
CA SER A 1056 -16.45 -11.86 -33.41
C SER A 1056 -17.57 -12.88 -33.35
N GLY A 1057 -18.00 -13.38 -34.52
CA GLY A 1057 -18.86 -14.57 -34.61
C GLY A 1057 -20.30 -14.39 -34.10
N LEU A 1058 -20.83 -13.17 -34.05
CA LEU A 1058 -22.24 -12.93 -33.73
C LEU A 1058 -23.14 -13.48 -34.83
N SER A 1059 -24.20 -14.22 -34.46
CA SER A 1059 -25.20 -14.66 -35.42
C SER A 1059 -26.08 -13.49 -35.83
N LEU A 1060 -26.30 -13.35 -37.13
CA LEU A 1060 -27.25 -12.35 -37.62
C LEU A 1060 -28.67 -12.91 -37.46
N GLY A 1061 -29.59 -12.12 -36.90
CA GLY A 1061 -31.00 -12.53 -36.76
C GLY A 1061 -31.59 -13.08 -38.07
N THR A 1062 -32.48 -14.06 -37.96
CA THR A 1062 -33.04 -14.79 -39.12
C THR A 1062 -33.77 -13.87 -40.10
N GLU A 1063 -34.49 -12.86 -39.58
CA GLU A 1063 -35.18 -11.83 -40.36
C GLU A 1063 -34.22 -10.89 -41.08
N SER A 1064 -33.22 -10.34 -40.38
CA SER A 1064 -32.19 -9.47 -40.96
C SER A 1064 -31.38 -10.19 -42.03
N SER A 1065 -31.07 -11.47 -41.82
CA SER A 1065 -30.44 -12.35 -42.82
C SER A 1065 -31.29 -12.51 -44.07
N TYR A 1066 -32.61 -12.69 -43.90
CA TYR A 1066 -33.56 -12.81 -45.00
C TYR A 1066 -33.64 -11.53 -45.84
N VAL A 1067 -33.77 -10.36 -45.19
CA VAL A 1067 -33.85 -9.07 -45.86
C VAL A 1067 -32.59 -8.77 -46.67
N LEU A 1068 -31.40 -9.00 -46.10
CA LEU A 1068 -30.13 -8.76 -46.80
C LEU A 1068 -29.96 -9.67 -48.02
N ARG A 1069 -30.31 -10.96 -47.90
CA ARG A 1069 -30.30 -11.89 -49.05
C ARG A 1069 -31.25 -11.45 -50.15
N ARG A 1070 -32.45 -10.98 -49.79
CA ARG A 1070 -33.47 -10.54 -50.76
C ARG A 1070 -33.09 -9.23 -51.45
N ARG A 1071 -32.50 -8.28 -50.73
CA ARG A 1071 -32.01 -7.00 -51.31
C ARG A 1071 -30.87 -7.21 -52.30
N LYS A 1072 -30.00 -8.21 -52.06
CA LYS A 1072 -28.81 -8.48 -52.89
C LYS A 1072 -29.04 -9.56 -53.97
N ALA A 1073 -30.21 -10.19 -54.03
CA ALA A 1073 -30.54 -11.17 -55.07
C ALA A 1073 -30.72 -10.48 -56.43
N GLU A 1074 -30.28 -11.12 -57.52
CA GLU A 1074 -30.47 -10.60 -58.87
C GLU A 1074 -31.96 -10.42 -59.18
N SER A 1075 -32.32 -9.25 -59.68
CA SER A 1075 -33.70 -8.93 -60.07
C SER A 1075 -34.04 -9.70 -61.34
N GLN A 1076 -34.62 -10.89 -61.20
CA GLN A 1076 -35.15 -11.65 -62.33
C GLN A 1076 -36.57 -11.16 -62.67
N VAL A 1077 -36.90 -11.11 -63.97
CA VAL A 1077 -38.24 -10.74 -64.43
C VAL A 1077 -39.20 -11.88 -64.06
N GLY A 1078 -40.05 -11.63 -63.06
CA GLY A 1078 -40.96 -12.60 -62.45
C GLY A 1078 -40.56 -12.96 -61.02
N ASN A 1079 -41.53 -12.99 -60.10
CA ASN A 1079 -41.28 -13.30 -58.69
C ASN A 1079 -41.12 -14.82 -58.48
N MET A 1080 -39.93 -15.35 -58.80
CA MET A 1080 -39.53 -16.75 -58.55
C MET A 1080 -38.97 -16.95 -57.13
N MET A 1081 -38.93 -15.90 -56.30
CA MET A 1081 -38.47 -15.97 -54.91
C MET A 1081 -39.54 -16.66 -54.05
N GLN A 1082 -39.11 -17.61 -53.22
CA GLN A 1082 -39.98 -18.33 -52.29
C GLN A 1082 -40.76 -17.32 -51.40
N LYS A 1083 -42.08 -17.55 -51.25
CA LYS A 1083 -42.91 -16.71 -50.37
C LYS A 1083 -42.38 -16.80 -48.94
N PRO A 1084 -42.29 -15.68 -48.20
CA PRO A 1084 -41.91 -15.72 -46.80
C PRO A 1084 -42.90 -16.62 -46.03
N HIS A 1085 -42.39 -17.66 -45.37
CA HIS A 1085 -43.16 -18.53 -44.50
C HIS A 1085 -43.08 -18.02 -43.05
N LEU A 1086 -44.13 -18.25 -42.26
CA LEU A 1086 -44.25 -17.74 -40.88
C LEU A 1086 -43.16 -18.28 -39.92
N LEU A 1087 -42.53 -19.40 -40.26
CA LEU A 1087 -41.45 -20.03 -39.50
C LEU A 1087 -40.15 -19.97 -40.32
N LEU A 1088 -39.23 -19.13 -39.90
CA LEU A 1088 -37.85 -19.13 -40.40
C LEU A 1088 -37.10 -20.28 -39.69
N GLN A 1089 -36.65 -21.31 -40.41
CA GLN A 1089 -35.86 -22.39 -39.82
C GLN A 1089 -34.55 -21.84 -39.23
N PRO A 1090 -34.32 -21.95 -37.90
CA PRO A 1090 -33.03 -21.62 -37.33
C PRO A 1090 -32.02 -22.67 -37.78
N ARG A 1091 -30.90 -22.23 -38.37
CA ARG A 1091 -29.69 -23.06 -38.48
C ARG A 1091 -28.93 -22.93 -37.16
N GLU A 1092 -28.48 -24.03 -36.58
CA GLU A 1092 -27.53 -23.98 -35.47
C GLU A 1092 -26.27 -23.23 -35.92
N VAL A 1093 -25.99 -22.12 -35.26
CA VAL A 1093 -24.75 -21.36 -35.38
C VAL A 1093 -24.15 -21.31 -33.99
N ARG A 1094 -22.84 -21.55 -33.94
CA ARG A 1094 -21.97 -21.66 -32.75
C ARG A 1094 -22.19 -20.55 -31.71
N GLU A 1095 -21.81 -20.82 -30.46
CA GLU A 1095 -21.75 -19.86 -29.35
C GLU A 1095 -20.80 -18.67 -29.59
N THR A 1096 -21.20 -17.52 -29.06
CA THR A 1096 -20.49 -16.23 -29.16
C THR A 1096 -19.26 -16.24 -28.25
N VAL A 1097 -18.08 -15.89 -28.77
CA VAL A 1097 -16.85 -15.78 -27.98
C VAL A 1097 -16.59 -14.31 -27.68
N PHE A 1098 -16.58 -13.95 -26.39
CA PHE A 1098 -16.10 -12.65 -25.94
C PHE A 1098 -14.58 -12.71 -25.78
N ALA A 1099 -13.86 -11.67 -26.21
CA ALA A 1099 -12.53 -11.44 -25.68
C ALA A 1099 -12.73 -11.13 -24.18
N ALA A 1100 -12.23 -12.00 -23.31
CA ALA A 1100 -12.29 -11.77 -21.88
C ALA A 1100 -11.54 -10.46 -21.57
N GLU A 1101 -12.19 -9.55 -20.85
CA GLU A 1101 -11.46 -8.54 -20.10
C GLU A 1101 -10.53 -9.31 -19.16
N GLU A 1102 -9.22 -9.23 -19.39
CA GLU A 1102 -8.28 -9.43 -18.29
C GLU A 1102 -8.59 -8.33 -17.29
N MET A 1103 -9.36 -8.67 -16.26
CA MET A 1103 -9.35 -7.90 -15.03
C MET A 1103 -7.94 -7.99 -14.48
N THR A 1104 -7.08 -7.06 -14.89
CA THR A 1104 -5.91 -6.72 -14.08
C THR A 1104 -6.44 -6.40 -12.68
N CYS A 1105 -5.84 -7.03 -11.65
CA CYS A 1105 -6.21 -6.88 -10.25
C CYS A 1105 -6.34 -5.43 -9.75
N ALA A 1106 -5.92 -4.42 -10.54
CA ALA A 1106 -6.19 -3.01 -10.31
C ALA A 1106 -7.70 -2.68 -10.15
N ALA A 1107 -8.60 -3.38 -10.86
CA ALA A 1107 -10.05 -3.15 -10.71
C ALA A 1107 -10.63 -3.74 -9.40
N TYR A 1108 -9.92 -4.68 -8.76
CA TYR A 1108 -10.29 -5.22 -7.45
C TYR A 1108 -9.77 -4.34 -6.30
N ALA A 1109 -8.73 -3.52 -6.54
CA ALA A 1109 -8.24 -2.55 -5.56
C ALA A 1109 -9.21 -1.36 -5.37
N ASP A 1110 -9.89 -0.92 -6.44
CA ASP A 1110 -10.88 0.16 -6.36
C ASP A 1110 -12.18 -0.24 -5.63
N ALA A 1111 -12.44 -1.55 -5.46
CA ALA A 1111 -13.55 -2.03 -4.64
C ALA A 1111 -13.16 -2.29 -3.17
N GLN A 1112 -11.87 -2.43 -2.85
CA GLN A 1112 -11.39 -2.65 -1.48
C GLN A 1112 -10.90 -1.39 -0.76
N CYS A 1113 -10.75 -0.26 -1.46
CA CYS A 1113 -10.39 1.02 -0.83
C CYS A 1113 -11.61 1.86 -0.36
N MET A 1114 -12.80 1.25 -0.25
CA MET A 1114 -14.05 1.89 0.18
C MET A 1114 -14.70 1.17 1.37
N SER A 1115 -13.93 0.84 2.40
CA SER A 1115 -14.46 0.68 3.77
C SER A 1115 -13.30 0.47 4.73
N TYR A 1116 -12.97 1.51 5.50
CA TYR A 1116 -12.48 1.52 6.89
C TYR A 1116 -11.62 2.77 7.09
N GLY A 1117 -12.30 3.89 7.39
CA GLY A 1117 -11.68 5.16 7.73
C GLY A 1117 -12.55 5.96 8.68
N ALA A 1118 -12.24 5.84 9.98
CA ALA A 1118 -12.67 6.63 11.15
C ALA A 1118 -14.05 6.33 11.79
N PRO A 1119 -14.25 6.71 13.08
CA PRO A 1119 -13.44 6.38 14.25
C PRO A 1119 -14.35 5.75 15.33
N MET A 1120 -13.97 4.59 15.92
CA MET A 1120 -14.62 4.09 17.14
C MET A 1120 -13.60 4.05 18.27
N MET A 1121 -13.22 5.24 18.73
CA MET A 1121 -12.47 5.40 19.97
C MET A 1121 -12.96 6.62 20.75
N GLN A 1122 -14.26 6.68 21.07
CA GLN A 1122 -14.78 7.61 22.07
C GLN A 1122 -16.16 7.22 22.62
N ALA A 1123 -16.29 6.05 23.24
CA ALA A 1123 -17.47 5.74 24.07
C ALA A 1123 -17.20 4.53 24.99
N CYS A 1124 -16.31 4.67 25.97
CA CYS A 1124 -16.27 3.78 27.14
C CYS A 1124 -15.42 4.40 28.27
N MET A 1125 -15.81 5.59 28.74
CA MET A 1125 -15.29 6.18 29.98
C MET A 1125 -16.44 6.84 30.74
N SER A 1126 -17.41 6.04 31.19
CA SER A 1126 -18.37 6.48 32.22
C SER A 1126 -19.08 5.27 32.83
N SER A 1127 -18.49 4.69 33.87
CA SER A 1127 -19.16 4.20 35.10
C SER A 1127 -18.37 3.05 35.73
N ALA A 1128 -17.80 3.28 36.91
CA ALA A 1128 -18.12 2.54 38.13
C ALA A 1128 -17.01 2.73 39.17
N ARG A 1129 -17.37 3.41 40.26
CA ARG A 1129 -16.69 3.35 41.55
C ARG A 1129 -16.65 1.90 42.03
N CYS A 1130 -15.52 1.46 42.58
CA CYS A 1130 -15.50 0.73 43.84
C CYS A 1130 -14.10 0.71 44.48
N ARG A 1131 -14.12 0.87 45.80
CA ARG A 1131 -12.99 1.02 46.72
C ARG A 1131 -12.24 -0.30 46.88
N SER A 1132 -10.92 -0.21 47.05
CA SER A 1132 -10.18 -1.13 47.94
C SER A 1132 -9.03 -0.39 48.62
N VAL A 1133 -9.17 -0.27 49.94
CA VAL A 1133 -8.13 0.16 50.87
C VAL A 1133 -7.09 -0.94 50.96
N SER A 1134 -5.83 -0.62 50.69
CA SER A 1134 -4.68 -1.42 51.11
C SER A 1134 -3.60 -0.46 51.60
N ALA A 1135 -3.34 -0.49 52.90
CA ALA A 1135 -2.26 0.24 53.54
C ALA A 1135 -0.92 -0.22 52.97
N MET A 1136 -0.15 0.72 52.42
CA MET A 1136 1.25 0.59 52.05
C MET A 1136 2.05 1.63 52.88
N PRO A 1137 3.31 1.34 53.23
CA PRO A 1137 4.14 2.28 53.96
C PRO A 1137 4.47 3.49 53.06
N GLU A 1138 4.44 4.69 53.65
CA GLU A 1138 4.70 5.96 52.97
C GLU A 1138 6.02 5.95 52.17
N PRO A 1139 6.00 6.16 50.84
CA PRO A 1139 7.14 6.67 50.11
C PRO A 1139 7.18 8.19 50.32
N CYS A 1140 8.36 8.74 50.62
CA CYS A 1140 8.59 10.18 50.54
C CYS A 1140 8.14 10.68 49.15
N LEU A 1141 7.11 11.54 49.13
CA LEU A 1141 6.54 12.12 47.92
C LEU A 1141 7.57 13.04 47.27
N GLU A 1142 8.22 12.57 46.19
CA GLU A 1142 8.92 13.47 45.27
C GLU A 1142 7.87 14.28 44.48
N TYR A 1143 7.96 15.61 44.54
CA TYR A 1143 7.12 16.50 43.74
C TYR A 1143 7.63 16.51 42.30
N ARG A 1144 6.76 16.10 41.38
CA ARG A 1144 7.01 16.11 39.94
C ARG A 1144 6.20 17.24 39.32
N PRO A 1145 6.78 18.43 39.18
CA PRO A 1145 6.11 19.49 38.44
C PRO A 1145 5.98 19.11 36.97
N THR A 1146 4.74 19.16 36.46
CA THR A 1146 4.35 18.76 35.10
C THR A 1146 3.92 19.96 34.24
N GLY A 1147 4.04 21.17 34.76
CA GLY A 1147 3.69 22.41 34.08
C GLY A 1147 4.52 22.68 32.83
N ASP A 1148 3.88 23.25 31.82
CA ASP A 1148 4.54 23.69 30.59
C ASP A 1148 5.35 24.98 30.80
N ILE A 1149 4.98 25.79 31.80
CA ILE A 1149 5.57 27.07 32.16
C ILE A 1149 5.92 27.05 33.65
N ASN A 1150 7.06 27.65 34.03
CA ASN A 1150 7.49 27.75 35.41
C ASN A 1150 7.48 29.20 35.90
N SER A 1151 6.74 29.47 36.97
CA SER A 1151 6.66 30.81 37.58
C SER A 1151 7.91 31.24 38.35
N PHE A 1152 8.78 30.31 38.76
CA PHE A 1152 10.02 30.64 39.48
C PHE A 1152 11.08 31.30 38.58
N GLN A 1153 10.74 31.63 37.33
CA GLN A 1153 11.57 32.38 36.38
C GLN A 1153 11.42 33.90 36.52
N ASP A 1154 10.56 34.39 37.42
CA ASP A 1154 10.28 35.82 37.64
C ASP A 1154 11.51 36.65 38.06
N PHE A 1155 12.63 36.02 38.44
CA PHE A 1155 13.89 36.71 38.78
C PHE A 1155 14.70 37.18 37.56
N LEU A 1156 14.34 36.73 36.34
CA LEU A 1156 15.04 37.13 35.12
C LEU A 1156 14.79 38.61 34.81
N ASP A 1157 15.84 39.42 34.89
CA ASP A 1157 15.79 40.87 34.63
C ASP A 1157 15.67 41.21 33.13
N SER A 1158 16.27 40.38 32.26
CA SER A 1158 16.30 40.53 30.81
C SER A 1158 15.13 39.78 30.14
N GLU A 1159 14.47 40.45 29.18
CA GLU A 1159 13.42 39.81 28.37
C GLU A 1159 14.07 38.79 27.41
N PRO A 1160 13.48 37.59 27.23
CA PRO A 1160 14.02 36.64 26.26
C PRO A 1160 13.92 37.20 24.85
N PHE A 1161 14.90 36.87 24.02
CA PHE A 1161 14.92 37.33 22.64
C PHE A 1161 13.92 36.56 21.78
N VAL A 1162 12.91 37.25 21.24
CA VAL A 1162 11.90 36.63 20.38
C VAL A 1162 11.68 37.47 19.12
N ALA A 1163 12.16 36.95 17.99
CA ALA A 1163 11.92 37.48 16.65
C ALA A 1163 11.06 36.49 15.86
N LEU A 1164 9.91 36.95 15.37
CA LEU A 1164 8.89 36.10 14.73
C LEU A 1164 8.54 36.62 13.35
N ASN A 1165 8.08 35.73 12.46
CA ASN A 1165 7.56 36.06 11.15
C ASN A 1165 8.56 36.82 10.26
N LEU A 1166 9.84 36.40 10.30
CA LEU A 1166 10.89 36.99 9.47
C LEU A 1166 10.84 36.38 8.07
N VAL A 1167 11.05 37.18 7.03
CA VAL A 1167 11.01 36.74 5.63
C VAL A 1167 12.44 36.62 5.10
N PRO A 1168 12.86 35.44 4.58
CA PRO A 1168 14.16 35.29 3.92
C PRO A 1168 14.26 36.15 2.66
N THR A 1169 15.47 36.61 2.33
CA THR A 1169 15.77 37.23 1.04
C THR A 1169 15.62 36.21 -0.10
N ALA A 1170 15.67 36.66 -1.35
CA ALA A 1170 15.64 35.78 -2.52
C ALA A 1170 16.84 34.79 -2.56
N GLU A 1171 17.93 35.14 -1.89
CA GLU A 1171 19.13 34.32 -1.74
C GLU A 1171 19.05 33.39 -0.51
N GLY A 1172 17.96 33.48 0.27
CA GLY A 1172 17.71 32.63 1.42
C GLY A 1172 18.37 33.11 2.72
N GLU A 1173 18.82 34.36 2.79
CA GLU A 1173 19.44 34.90 4.00
C GLU A 1173 18.46 35.71 4.86
N VAL A 1174 18.62 35.63 6.18
CA VAL A 1174 17.96 36.50 7.16
C VAL A 1174 19.02 37.05 8.10
N ARG A 1175 19.02 38.37 8.28
CA ARG A 1175 19.86 39.06 9.27
C ARG A 1175 18.99 39.72 10.31
N VAL A 1176 19.27 39.44 11.58
CA VAL A 1176 18.56 39.99 12.73
C VAL A 1176 19.54 40.74 13.60
N GLU A 1177 19.33 42.05 13.78
CA GLU A 1177 20.15 42.88 14.66
C GLU A 1177 19.65 42.72 16.10
N ALA A 1178 20.47 42.12 16.95
CA ALA A 1178 20.12 41.82 18.34
C ALA A 1178 21.39 41.67 19.19
N ASP A 1179 21.37 42.23 20.40
CA ASP A 1179 22.37 41.90 21.41
C ASP A 1179 21.99 40.58 22.07
N LEU A 1180 22.84 39.58 21.91
CA LEU A 1180 22.62 38.22 22.43
C LEU A 1180 23.62 37.84 23.50
N SER A 1181 24.39 38.79 24.04
CA SER A 1181 25.43 38.51 25.04
C SER A 1181 24.88 37.92 26.34
N GLU A 1182 23.61 38.14 26.64
CA GLU A 1182 22.98 37.70 27.88
C GLU A 1182 22.35 36.29 27.78
N PHE A 1183 22.12 35.77 26.56
CA PHE A 1183 21.49 34.45 26.36
C PHE A 1183 22.51 33.33 26.23
N THR A 1184 22.13 32.14 26.71
CA THR A 1184 23.00 30.95 26.66
C THR A 1184 22.76 30.12 25.41
N SER A 1185 21.51 30.14 24.90
CA SER A 1185 21.06 29.30 23.80
C SER A 1185 20.17 30.06 22.83
N LEU A 1186 20.19 29.63 21.57
CA LEU A 1186 19.39 30.17 20.48
C LEU A 1186 18.77 29.02 19.69
N LEU A 1187 17.45 29.08 19.47
CA LEU A 1187 16.70 28.18 18.60
C LEU A 1187 16.24 28.96 17.37
N VAL A 1188 16.60 28.48 16.20
CA VAL A 1188 16.09 28.98 14.91
C VAL A 1188 15.09 27.99 14.35
N VAL A 1189 13.94 28.47 13.88
CA VAL A 1189 12.92 27.64 13.22
C VAL A 1189 12.53 28.29 11.90
N ALA A 1190 12.76 27.61 10.79
CA ALA A 1190 12.20 27.97 9.48
C ALA A 1190 10.96 27.12 9.21
N ALA A 1191 9.86 27.72 8.77
CA ALA A 1191 8.64 27.00 8.44
C ALA A 1191 8.01 27.55 7.17
N ASP A 1192 7.36 26.70 6.38
CA ASP A 1192 6.54 27.10 5.25
C ASP A 1192 5.29 26.21 5.13
N ASP A 1193 4.63 26.23 3.97
CA ASP A 1193 3.46 25.39 3.71
C ASP A 1193 3.80 23.91 3.52
N ARG A 1194 5.06 23.53 3.35
CA ARG A 1194 5.51 22.19 2.96
C ARG A 1194 6.41 21.51 3.99
N GLY A 1195 7.10 22.27 4.84
CA GLY A 1195 8.03 21.72 5.82
C GLY A 1195 8.42 22.68 6.95
N VAL A 1196 9.22 22.17 7.88
CA VAL A 1196 9.79 22.93 9.01
C VAL A 1196 11.24 22.49 9.19
N ALA A 1197 12.18 23.42 9.28
CA ALA A 1197 13.58 23.17 9.64
C ALA A 1197 13.92 23.90 10.94
N HIS A 1198 14.83 23.37 11.74
CA HIS A 1198 15.33 24.06 12.94
C HIS A 1198 16.82 23.85 13.16
N ALA A 1199 17.44 24.75 13.91
CA ALA A 1199 18.86 24.76 14.23
C ALA A 1199 19.11 25.33 15.64
#